data_AF-D5ERU1-F1
#
_entry.id   AF-D5ERU1-F1
#
_cell.length_a   1.000
_cell.length_b   1.000
_cell.length_c   1.000
_cell.angle_alpha   90.00
_cell.angle_beta   90.00
_cell.angle_gamma   90.00
#
_symmetry.space_group_name_H-M   'P 1'
#
loop_
_entity.id
_entity.type
_entity.pdbx_description
1 polymer ?
#
loop_
_entity_poly.entity_id
_entity_poly.type
_entity_poly.pdbx_seq_one_letter_code
_entity_poly.pdbx_strand_id
1 'polypeptide(L)'
;MKKQLFTIILALCVCSLPLMAVVSGRSLTNTLKDLCTELQATFMQRSDAQKRFNEDFDRQHKRMINVITESNELSILLYTQEQEMTFDLAYALKKVTANYKDFSKDRRPYDRIVNGLNYEIDRNARLIEALRRLPPMMKEIEMEILPDSLLYRNDSLDVHLSDSLSLLEKEVIRIAFKDSLSAPFVLDSIGEAYRDSCIFFVSEILKMNASNRATIVADSTHYQEAYLRLKETYDYAEQRYQALERYIFVDGQTPFLDIMANPGYYWNKTKVDLRGQYSLKELSDGMDESDLDNDDEDDIAFLQHFSSKAENTMLVVVCIVQLVGLVLFWALALLVLWLLYRYTRLKRYVPKRKLSIISILLGTFIYFVVFGFSLYGDEYINLGVAHINTFLWLLIAITGSLLLRVRPEQFRQGIMLYSATFLVVLMIISCRITFMPDKLMVLLFPPILLLIVIWQLCCCIWLGSKATSIDRTLGWWALAVYLVSFGFAFMGYTFVALLILVWWYFLLAAWLTVVCIRDLMSRYKERWIDKRVDSLRNRITYVSGDDREQLLFGATWFYDLIRQVAIPCIVLLSLPLCVRLSLGIFDFDDLFVRFYERPFIHLTDMNDVETLSISAQSIIYLLILFYVLRYISRAVHAIWQYARYVTFMRKHNRDSIRPNEINLSLGNSIISVFIWMVFALVVITEWQIPTGSLGLIAGGLSAGVGLALKDVINNFIYGIQLMGGRLRVGDWIECDGIRGKVTAINYQCVQAETIEGTEMSFLNSSLFGKNFNNLTRNNSYELTIITVGVAYGTSVQHVREVLVEAMQKMCTKDKYGRDIVDPKYGVYVVVGNMSDSAVDINVKQYVLVAEQIGYRDRAKEVIYEALNAAGITIAFPQCDVHLISNEEK
;
A
#
# COMPACT_ATOMS: atom_id res chain seq x y z
N MET A 1 5.93 -30.54 -12.23
CA MET A 1 6.87 -29.40 -12.18
C MET A 1 8.28 -29.70 -12.68
N LYS A 2 8.85 -30.91 -12.53
CA LYS A 2 10.22 -31.22 -13.00
C LYS A 2 10.43 -31.29 -14.53
N LYS A 3 9.41 -31.64 -15.32
CA LYS A 3 9.53 -31.74 -16.80
C LYS A 3 9.47 -30.39 -17.54
N GLN A 4 8.77 -29.39 -16.97
CA GLN A 4 8.68 -28.04 -17.55
C GLN A 4 9.90 -27.18 -17.22
N LEU A 5 10.57 -27.44 -16.08
CA LEU A 5 11.83 -26.77 -15.74
C LEU A 5 12.97 -27.22 -16.67
N PHE A 6 13.00 -28.51 -17.03
CA PHE A 6 14.01 -29.06 -17.95
C PHE A 6 13.86 -28.52 -19.38
N THR A 7 12.63 -28.29 -19.85
CA THR A 7 12.39 -27.68 -21.17
C THR A 7 12.73 -26.20 -21.21
N ILE A 8 12.56 -25.47 -20.09
CA ILE A 8 12.94 -24.06 -19.99
C ILE A 8 14.47 -23.93 -19.87
N ILE A 9 15.14 -24.81 -19.13
CA ILE A 9 16.61 -24.85 -19.04
C ILE A 9 17.22 -25.30 -20.38
N LEU A 10 16.61 -26.25 -21.09
CA LEU A 10 17.03 -26.64 -22.44
C LEU A 10 16.83 -25.50 -23.44
N ALA A 11 15.74 -24.73 -23.33
CA ALA A 11 15.50 -23.55 -24.16
C ALA A 11 16.47 -22.39 -23.84
N LEU A 12 16.82 -22.18 -22.56
CA LEU A 12 17.82 -21.18 -22.15
C LEU A 12 19.26 -21.58 -22.51
N CYS A 13 19.58 -22.88 -22.54
CA CYS A 13 20.86 -23.37 -23.06
C CYS A 13 20.96 -23.28 -24.58
N VAL A 14 19.84 -23.42 -25.30
CA VAL A 14 19.81 -23.21 -26.77
C VAL A 14 19.91 -21.74 -27.15
N CYS A 15 19.48 -20.81 -26.29
CA CYS A 15 19.64 -19.37 -26.50
C CYS A 15 20.98 -18.78 -26.03
N SER A 16 21.91 -19.59 -25.50
CA SER A 16 23.22 -19.14 -25.00
C SER A 16 24.42 -19.83 -25.66
N LEU A 17 24.22 -20.47 -26.83
CA LEU A 17 25.34 -20.91 -27.65
C LEU A 17 25.89 -19.72 -28.45
N PRO A 18 27.12 -19.22 -28.18
CA PRO A 18 27.88 -18.57 -29.22
C PRO A 18 28.15 -19.65 -30.26
N LEU A 19 27.46 -19.60 -31.41
CA LEU A 19 27.82 -20.44 -32.53
C LEU A 19 29.18 -19.98 -33.04
N MET A 20 30.21 -20.71 -32.64
CA MET A 20 31.54 -20.69 -33.26
C MET A 20 31.40 -20.89 -34.77
N ALA A 21 32.08 -20.05 -35.55
CA ALA A 21 33.00 -20.49 -36.61
C ALA A 21 33.61 -19.30 -37.36
N VAL A 22 34.58 -18.61 -36.76
CA VAL A 22 35.63 -17.97 -37.59
C VAL A 22 36.78 -18.97 -37.63
N VAL A 23 36.62 -19.95 -38.52
CA VAL A 23 37.70 -20.84 -38.93
C VAL A 23 38.62 -20.00 -39.81
N SER A 24 39.80 -19.72 -39.25
CA SER A 24 41.01 -19.35 -39.94
C SER A 24 41.27 -20.32 -41.10
N GLY A 25 41.30 -19.79 -42.33
CA GLY A 25 41.65 -20.55 -43.54
C GLY A 25 40.62 -20.48 -44.68
N ARG A 26 40.02 -19.31 -44.95
CA ARG A 26 39.16 -19.11 -46.12
C ARG A 26 39.84 -18.17 -47.13
N SER A 27 39.68 -18.47 -48.42
CA SER A 27 40.05 -17.58 -49.52
C SER A 27 39.20 -16.31 -49.50
N LEU A 28 39.78 -15.19 -49.90
CA LEU A 28 39.15 -13.86 -49.96
C LEU A 28 37.78 -13.87 -50.69
N THR A 29 37.66 -14.70 -51.72
CA THR A 29 36.44 -14.90 -52.51
C THR A 29 35.29 -15.49 -51.68
N ASN A 30 35.56 -16.44 -50.78
CA ASN A 30 34.53 -17.04 -49.93
C ASN A 30 34.05 -16.08 -48.84
N THR A 31 34.95 -15.26 -48.29
CA THR A 31 34.58 -14.21 -47.32
C THR A 31 33.75 -13.10 -47.98
N LEU A 32 34.05 -12.73 -49.23
CA LEU A 32 33.24 -11.78 -49.99
C LEU A 32 31.86 -12.34 -50.34
N LYS A 33 31.77 -13.64 -50.66
CA LYS A 33 30.49 -14.31 -50.88
C LYS A 33 29.62 -14.31 -49.63
N ASP A 34 30.18 -14.69 -48.47
CA ASP A 34 29.46 -14.69 -47.20
C ASP A 34 28.99 -13.26 -46.85
N LEU A 35 29.87 -12.27 -46.96
CA LEU A 35 29.54 -10.86 -46.76
C LEU A 35 28.45 -10.37 -47.72
N CYS A 36 28.50 -10.76 -49.00
CA CYS A 36 27.49 -10.41 -49.99
C CYS A 36 26.11 -10.96 -49.62
N THR A 37 26.05 -12.21 -49.15
CA THR A 37 24.79 -12.82 -48.72
C THR A 37 24.21 -12.14 -47.47
N GLU A 38 25.07 -11.77 -46.52
CA GLU A 38 24.67 -11.04 -45.32
C GLU A 38 24.19 -9.62 -45.65
N LEU A 39 24.89 -8.91 -46.53
CA LEU A 39 24.51 -7.58 -47.00
C LEU A 39 23.21 -7.59 -47.80
N GLN A 40 23.01 -8.59 -48.66
CA GLN A 40 21.77 -8.77 -49.40
C GLN A 40 20.59 -9.04 -48.46
N ALA A 41 20.77 -9.91 -47.46
CA ALA A 41 19.76 -10.16 -46.43
C ALA A 41 19.46 -8.89 -45.62
N THR A 42 20.50 -8.15 -45.24
CA THR A 42 20.39 -6.88 -44.50
C THR A 42 19.67 -5.81 -45.33
N PHE A 43 19.98 -5.70 -46.62
CA PHE A 43 19.34 -4.76 -47.54
C PHE A 43 17.84 -5.04 -47.68
N MET A 44 17.45 -6.31 -47.89
CA MET A 44 16.04 -6.68 -47.99
C MET A 44 15.29 -6.37 -46.69
N GLN A 45 15.88 -6.74 -45.54
CA GLN A 45 15.30 -6.43 -44.23
C GLN A 45 15.17 -4.91 -43.99
N ARG A 46 16.17 -4.12 -44.38
CA ARG A 46 16.16 -2.66 -44.25
C ARG A 46 15.17 -2.01 -45.20
N SER A 47 15.00 -2.53 -46.42
CA SER A 47 14.02 -2.05 -47.40
C SER A 47 12.59 -2.22 -46.90
N ASP A 48 12.27 -3.37 -46.31
CA ASP A 48 10.95 -3.57 -45.69
C ASP A 48 10.77 -2.71 -44.43
N ALA A 49 11.83 -2.54 -43.63
CA ALA A 49 11.80 -1.62 -42.48
C ALA A 49 11.61 -0.15 -42.90
N GLN A 50 12.15 0.25 -44.05
CA GLN A 50 12.02 1.60 -44.60
C GLN A 50 10.57 1.94 -44.94
N LYS A 51 9.83 1.01 -45.54
CA LYS A 51 8.42 1.22 -45.86
C LYS A 51 7.59 1.44 -44.60
N ARG A 52 7.81 0.62 -43.58
CA ARG A 52 7.16 0.77 -42.27
C ARG A 52 7.55 2.08 -41.60
N PHE A 53 8.83 2.46 -41.68
CA PHE A 53 9.31 3.73 -41.16
C PHE A 53 8.60 4.92 -41.82
N ASN A 54 8.45 4.93 -43.14
CA ASN A 54 7.73 5.98 -43.86
C ASN A 54 6.23 6.03 -43.49
N GLU A 55 5.56 4.89 -43.37
CA GLU A 55 4.15 4.83 -42.95
C GLU A 55 3.95 5.34 -41.51
N ASP A 56 4.84 4.93 -40.60
CA ASP A 56 4.82 5.40 -39.22
C ASP A 56 5.14 6.89 -39.14
N PHE A 57 6.09 7.36 -39.94
CA PHE A 57 6.45 8.77 -40.07
C PHE A 57 5.25 9.62 -40.50
N ASP A 58 4.58 9.26 -41.59
CA ASP A 58 3.42 9.98 -42.10
C ASP A 58 2.28 10.02 -41.08
N ARG A 59 2.03 8.91 -40.38
CA ARG A 59 1.01 8.85 -39.32
C ARG A 59 1.34 9.80 -38.18
N GLN A 60 2.61 9.88 -37.78
CA GLN A 60 3.04 10.77 -36.72
C GLN A 60 3.02 12.23 -37.12
N HIS A 61 3.47 12.55 -38.33
CA HIS A 61 3.44 13.90 -38.86
C HIS A 61 2.00 14.42 -38.92
N LYS A 62 1.05 13.60 -39.41
CA LYS A 62 -0.38 13.92 -39.37
C LYS A 62 -0.90 14.16 -37.95
N ARG A 63 -0.49 13.33 -36.98
CA ARG A 63 -0.87 13.52 -35.57
C ARG A 63 -0.32 14.85 -35.02
N MET A 64 0.94 15.17 -35.32
CA MET A 64 1.56 16.43 -34.90
C MET A 64 0.86 17.65 -35.51
N ILE A 65 0.55 17.61 -36.82
CA ILE A 65 -0.24 18.67 -37.48
C ILE A 65 -1.58 18.85 -36.78
N ASN A 66 -2.33 17.78 -36.55
CA ASN A 66 -3.63 17.87 -35.90
C ASN A 66 -3.53 18.51 -34.51
N VAL A 67 -2.55 18.11 -33.70
CA VAL A 67 -2.32 18.69 -32.36
C VAL A 67 -1.97 20.17 -32.43
N ILE A 68 -1.17 20.60 -33.42
CA ILE A 68 -0.84 22.02 -33.62
C ILE A 68 -2.07 22.81 -34.07
N THR A 69 -2.84 22.29 -35.02
CA THR A 69 -4.07 22.93 -35.50
C THR A 69 -5.05 23.10 -34.35
N GLU A 70 -5.28 22.05 -33.58
CA GLU A 70 -6.13 22.08 -32.38
C GLU A 70 -5.58 23.06 -31.33
N SER A 71 -4.28 23.09 -31.09
CA SER A 71 -3.66 24.06 -30.18
C SER A 71 -3.84 25.50 -30.67
N ASN A 72 -3.79 25.75 -31.98
CA ASN A 72 -4.00 27.08 -32.55
C ASN A 72 -5.45 27.52 -32.37
N GLU A 73 -6.42 26.65 -32.66
CA GLU A 73 -7.84 26.88 -32.42
C GLU A 73 -8.11 27.21 -30.94
N LEU A 74 -7.56 26.40 -30.04
CA LEU A 74 -7.68 26.62 -28.60
C LEU A 74 -7.01 27.94 -28.17
N SER A 75 -5.86 28.30 -28.75
CA SER A 75 -5.19 29.57 -28.43
C SER A 75 -6.02 30.78 -28.84
N ILE A 76 -6.63 30.75 -30.04
CA ILE A 76 -7.50 31.81 -30.53
C ILE A 76 -8.71 31.94 -29.61
N LEU A 77 -9.32 30.82 -29.23
CA LEU A 77 -10.43 30.80 -28.29
C LEU A 77 -10.03 31.40 -26.93
N LEU A 78 -8.85 31.09 -26.41
CA LEU A 78 -8.35 31.67 -25.15
C LEU A 78 -8.08 33.18 -25.25
N TYR A 79 -7.77 33.71 -26.44
CA TYR A 79 -7.56 35.14 -26.65
C TYR A 79 -8.87 35.92 -26.83
N THR A 80 -9.89 35.32 -27.45
CA THR A 80 -11.16 35.99 -27.75
C THR A 80 -12.16 35.96 -26.59
N GLN A 81 -12.06 34.98 -25.69
CA GLN A 81 -13.00 34.82 -24.58
C GLN A 81 -12.83 35.88 -23.48
N GLU A 82 -13.95 36.53 -23.11
CA GLU A 82 -14.03 37.41 -21.95
C GLU A 82 -13.92 36.60 -20.64
N GLN A 83 -13.37 37.21 -19.58
CA GLN A 83 -13.22 36.56 -18.26
C GLN A 83 -14.56 36.10 -17.65
N GLU A 84 -15.67 36.69 -18.10
CA GLU A 84 -17.01 36.42 -17.62
C GLU A 84 -17.64 35.14 -18.24
N MET A 85 -16.95 34.49 -19.19
CA MET A 85 -17.33 33.21 -19.80
C MET A 85 -16.59 32.04 -19.14
N THR A 86 -16.82 31.88 -17.84
CA THR A 86 -16.02 31.01 -16.96
C THR A 86 -15.96 29.54 -17.38
N PHE A 87 -17.07 28.99 -17.90
CA PHE A 87 -17.17 27.56 -18.24
C PHE A 87 -16.45 27.19 -19.54
N ASP A 88 -16.57 28.02 -20.57
CA ASP A 88 -15.93 27.79 -21.86
C ASP A 88 -14.41 28.00 -21.74
N LEU A 89 -14.02 29.02 -20.98
CA LEU A 89 -12.63 29.25 -20.62
C LEU A 89 -12.04 28.08 -19.84
N ALA A 90 -12.74 27.55 -18.82
CA ALA A 90 -12.26 26.40 -18.04
C ALA A 90 -12.05 25.15 -18.90
N TYR A 91 -12.98 24.85 -19.81
CA TYR A 91 -12.86 23.72 -20.74
C TYR A 91 -11.65 23.87 -21.67
N ALA A 92 -11.49 25.05 -22.28
CA ALA A 92 -10.37 25.33 -23.17
C ALA A 92 -9.02 25.24 -22.46
N LEU A 93 -8.92 25.82 -21.26
CA LEU A 93 -7.72 25.77 -20.42
C LEU A 93 -7.31 24.34 -20.09
N LYS A 94 -8.28 23.48 -19.73
CA LYS A 94 -8.04 22.06 -19.45
C LYS A 94 -7.57 21.33 -20.70
N LYS A 95 -8.19 21.57 -21.86
CA LYS A 95 -7.83 20.93 -23.12
C LYS A 95 -6.40 21.30 -23.55
N VAL A 96 -6.02 22.58 -23.46
CA VAL A 96 -4.64 23.05 -23.72
C VAL A 96 -3.65 22.36 -22.78
N THR A 97 -3.97 22.31 -21.49
CA THR A 97 -3.12 21.65 -20.48
C THR A 97 -2.95 20.16 -20.74
N ALA A 98 -4.01 19.47 -21.14
CA ALA A 98 -3.98 18.05 -21.48
C ALA A 98 -3.12 17.80 -22.75
N ASN A 99 -3.37 18.57 -23.81
CA ASN A 99 -2.64 18.45 -25.08
C ASN A 99 -1.14 18.68 -24.87
N TYR A 100 -0.74 19.67 -24.07
CA TYR A 100 0.67 19.90 -23.72
C TYR A 100 1.29 18.73 -22.93
N LYS A 101 0.60 18.25 -21.88
CA LYS A 101 1.09 17.13 -21.05
C LYS A 101 1.25 15.84 -21.87
N ASP A 102 0.30 15.54 -22.74
CA ASP A 102 0.34 14.34 -23.59
C ASP A 102 1.45 14.43 -24.64
N PHE A 103 1.60 15.60 -25.29
CA PHE A 103 2.69 15.83 -26.23
C PHE A 103 4.08 15.76 -25.57
N SER A 104 4.20 16.26 -24.34
CA SER A 104 5.46 16.24 -23.57
C SER A 104 5.86 14.86 -23.07
N LYS A 105 4.90 13.96 -22.79
CA LYS A 105 5.20 12.57 -22.36
C LYS A 105 5.74 11.71 -23.49
N ASP A 106 5.23 11.90 -24.71
CA ASP A 106 5.56 11.11 -25.90
C ASP A 106 6.88 11.54 -26.59
N ARG A 107 7.78 12.26 -25.89
CA ARG A 107 9.00 12.81 -26.48
C ARG A 107 9.95 11.71 -26.98
N ARG A 108 10.16 11.67 -28.30
CA ARG A 108 11.09 10.71 -28.93
C ARG A 108 12.55 11.09 -28.67
N PRO A 109 13.44 10.09 -28.48
CA PRO A 109 14.87 10.32 -28.29
C PRO A 109 15.57 10.54 -29.65
N TYR A 110 15.21 11.61 -30.37
CA TYR A 110 15.74 11.94 -31.69
C TYR A 110 17.28 11.90 -31.73
N ASP A 111 17.95 12.46 -30.72
CA ASP A 111 19.43 12.47 -30.65
C ASP A 111 20.03 11.06 -30.62
N ARG A 112 19.42 10.13 -29.89
CA ARG A 112 19.89 8.74 -29.82
C ARG A 112 19.76 8.06 -31.18
N ILE A 113 18.66 8.32 -31.89
CA ILE A 113 18.39 7.73 -33.21
C ILE A 113 19.36 8.30 -34.25
N VAL A 114 19.54 9.62 -34.27
CA VAL A 114 20.47 10.31 -35.18
C VAL A 114 21.91 9.84 -34.94
N ASN A 115 22.35 9.72 -33.69
CA ASN A 115 23.69 9.20 -33.36
C ASN A 115 23.89 7.75 -33.82
N GLY A 116 22.87 6.90 -33.66
CA GLY A 116 22.91 5.53 -34.18
C GLY A 116 23.01 5.46 -35.70
N LEU A 117 22.27 6.32 -36.42
CA LEU A 117 22.35 6.41 -37.88
C LEU A 117 23.71 6.94 -38.34
N ASN A 118 24.28 7.93 -37.64
CA ASN A 118 25.62 8.45 -37.95
C ASN A 118 26.69 7.36 -37.87
N TYR A 119 26.66 6.53 -36.82
CA TYR A 119 27.56 5.41 -36.68
C TYR A 119 27.44 4.41 -37.84
N GLU A 120 26.22 4.05 -38.24
CA GLU A 120 25.99 3.12 -39.35
C GLU A 120 26.40 3.71 -40.70
N ILE A 121 26.20 5.03 -40.90
CA ILE A 121 26.64 5.72 -42.12
C ILE A 121 28.18 5.70 -42.22
N ASP A 122 28.89 6.04 -41.15
CA ASP A 122 30.37 6.00 -41.10
C ASP A 122 30.90 4.58 -41.30
N ARG A 123 30.30 3.59 -40.63
CA ARG A 123 30.64 2.17 -40.82
C ARG A 123 30.49 1.72 -42.28
N ASN A 124 29.37 2.05 -42.92
CA ASN A 124 29.12 1.65 -44.32
C ASN A 124 30.05 2.40 -45.29
N ALA A 125 30.35 3.67 -45.05
CA ALA A 125 31.29 4.45 -45.86
C ALA A 125 32.70 3.83 -45.80
N ARG A 126 33.19 3.48 -44.61
CA ARG A 126 34.48 2.80 -44.42
C ARG A 126 34.51 1.41 -45.05
N LEU A 127 33.40 0.68 -45.00
CA LEU A 127 33.28 -0.64 -45.63
C LEU A 127 33.37 -0.54 -47.16
N ILE A 128 32.73 0.46 -47.78
CA ILE A 128 32.84 0.72 -49.23
C ILE A 128 34.29 1.00 -49.61
N GLU A 129 34.97 1.86 -48.84
CA GLU A 129 36.37 2.21 -49.10
C GLU A 129 37.30 0.99 -48.96
N ALA A 130 37.07 0.15 -47.95
CA ALA A 130 37.81 -1.09 -47.77
C ALA A 130 37.60 -2.07 -48.94
N LEU A 131 36.37 -2.19 -49.45
CA LEU A 131 36.04 -3.05 -50.59
C LEU A 131 36.63 -2.53 -51.90
N ARG A 132 36.67 -1.21 -52.12
CA ARG A 132 37.28 -0.57 -53.31
C ARG A 132 38.78 -0.77 -53.41
N ARG A 133 39.47 -0.85 -52.27
CA ARG A 133 40.92 -1.07 -52.20
C ARG A 133 41.36 -2.51 -52.51
N LEU A 134 40.41 -3.45 -52.67
CA LEU A 134 40.73 -4.84 -53.02
C LEU A 134 41.14 -4.96 -54.50
N PRO A 135 42.32 -5.51 -54.81
CA PRO A 135 42.85 -5.62 -56.17
C PRO A 135 42.11 -6.64 -57.06
N PRO A 136 41.86 -6.33 -58.35
CA PRO A 136 42.31 -5.13 -59.04
C PRO A 136 41.49 -3.90 -58.65
N MET A 137 42.22 -2.82 -58.33
CA MET A 137 41.65 -1.59 -57.82
C MET A 137 40.74 -0.97 -58.88
N MET A 138 39.49 -0.67 -58.52
CA MET A 138 38.61 0.06 -59.43
C MET A 138 39.16 1.47 -59.65
N LYS A 139 39.20 1.94 -60.91
CA LYS A 139 39.42 3.36 -61.21
C LYS A 139 38.27 4.17 -60.62
N GLU A 140 38.55 5.40 -60.19
CA GLU A 140 37.56 6.35 -59.70
C GLU A 140 36.38 6.43 -60.69
N ILE A 141 35.25 5.85 -60.30
CA ILE A 141 33.96 6.16 -60.88
C ILE A 141 33.41 7.26 -59.99
N GLU A 142 33.21 8.46 -60.56
CA GLU A 142 32.45 9.54 -59.94
C GLU A 142 31.06 9.02 -59.59
N MET A 143 30.91 8.53 -58.36
CA MET A 143 29.62 8.27 -57.77
C MET A 143 29.10 9.64 -57.35
N GLU A 144 27.97 10.06 -57.92
CA GLU A 144 27.29 11.32 -57.61
C GLU A 144 27.23 11.50 -56.08
N ILE A 145 28.07 12.42 -55.61
CA ILE A 145 28.42 12.57 -54.19
C ILE A 145 27.17 13.08 -53.48
N LEU A 146 26.66 12.27 -52.54
CA LEU A 146 25.72 12.75 -51.53
C LEU A 146 26.40 13.95 -50.80
N PRO A 147 25.78 15.13 -50.73
CA PRO A 147 26.47 16.38 -50.35
C PRO A 147 27.23 16.25 -49.02
N ASP A 148 28.50 16.69 -49.01
CA ASP A 148 29.46 16.57 -47.89
C ASP A 148 28.91 17.04 -46.53
N SER A 149 27.92 17.94 -46.52
CA SER A 149 27.15 18.34 -45.34
C SER A 149 26.52 17.16 -44.56
N LEU A 150 26.41 15.99 -45.18
CA LEU A 150 25.76 14.82 -44.60
C LEU A 150 26.74 13.79 -43.97
N LEU A 151 28.05 14.00 -44.01
CA LEU A 151 29.05 13.11 -43.39
C LEU A 151 29.71 13.80 -42.19
N TYR A 152 29.57 13.24 -41.00
CA TYR A 152 30.27 13.73 -39.80
C TYR A 152 31.73 13.27 -39.86
N ARG A 153 32.66 14.19 -40.15
CA ARG A 153 34.12 13.94 -40.11
C ARG A 153 34.62 14.13 -38.68
N ASN A 154 35.18 13.08 -38.08
CA ASN A 154 35.81 13.16 -36.76
C ASN A 154 37.28 13.54 -36.94
N ASP A 155 37.63 14.81 -36.74
CA ASP A 155 38.97 15.39 -37.01
C ASP A 155 40.06 14.99 -35.99
N SER A 156 39.87 13.92 -35.21
CA SER A 156 40.75 13.60 -34.07
C SER A 156 41.69 12.41 -34.27
N LEU A 157 42.05 12.02 -35.52
CA LEU A 157 42.89 10.83 -35.72
C LEU A 157 43.86 10.86 -36.91
N ASP A 158 44.33 12.04 -37.33
CA ASP A 158 45.52 12.16 -38.19
C ASP A 158 46.74 12.59 -37.34
N VAL A 159 47.36 11.62 -36.67
CA VAL A 159 48.69 11.78 -36.05
C VAL A 159 49.67 10.86 -36.78
N HIS A 160 50.56 11.49 -37.54
CA HIS A 160 51.89 11.05 -37.98
C HIS A 160 52.09 9.58 -38.37
N LEU A 161 52.09 9.30 -39.68
CA LEU A 161 52.89 8.25 -40.34
C LEU A 161 52.78 8.50 -41.85
N SER A 162 53.68 9.24 -42.50
CA SER A 162 54.99 8.71 -42.87
C SER A 162 55.65 9.72 -43.83
N ASP A 163 56.63 10.47 -43.36
CA ASP A 163 57.47 11.32 -44.24
C ASP A 163 58.95 11.17 -43.90
N SER A 164 59.36 9.93 -43.59
CA SER A 164 60.75 9.59 -43.27
C SER A 164 61.11 8.16 -43.65
N LEU A 165 61.10 7.83 -44.95
CA LEU A 165 61.87 6.67 -45.46
C LEU A 165 62.53 7.03 -46.80
N SER A 166 63.85 6.98 -46.79
CA SER A 166 64.75 7.39 -47.87
C SER A 166 64.65 6.48 -49.10
N LEU A 167 64.97 7.03 -50.28
CA LEU A 167 64.89 6.38 -51.60
C LEU A 167 65.65 5.04 -51.72
N LEU A 168 66.60 4.75 -50.83
CA LEU A 168 67.37 3.50 -50.81
C LEU A 168 66.59 2.30 -50.25
N GLU A 169 65.58 2.54 -49.41
CA GLU A 169 64.76 1.48 -48.82
C GLU A 169 63.69 0.97 -49.80
N LYS A 170 63.22 1.84 -50.70
CA LYS A 170 62.27 1.47 -51.75
C LYS A 170 62.86 0.50 -52.77
N GLU A 171 64.17 0.56 -53.04
CA GLU A 171 64.82 -0.36 -53.98
C GLU A 171 65.06 -1.75 -53.35
N VAL A 172 65.38 -1.79 -52.04
CA VAL A 172 65.57 -3.05 -51.29
C VAL A 172 64.23 -3.77 -51.07
N ILE A 173 63.16 -3.03 -50.77
CA ILE A 173 61.80 -3.59 -50.66
C ILE A 173 61.37 -4.16 -52.02
N ARG A 174 61.68 -3.48 -53.14
CA ARG A 174 61.29 -3.93 -54.48
C ARG A 174 61.97 -5.24 -54.91
N ILE A 175 63.21 -5.46 -54.48
CA ILE A 175 63.96 -6.70 -54.75
C ILE A 175 63.47 -7.83 -53.82
N ALA A 176 63.20 -7.53 -52.54
CA ALA A 176 62.66 -8.50 -51.60
C ALA A 176 61.22 -8.96 -51.93
N PHE A 177 60.42 -8.12 -52.60
CA PHE A 177 59.03 -8.44 -52.97
C PHE A 177 58.90 -9.34 -54.20
N LYS A 178 59.99 -9.54 -54.97
CA LYS A 178 59.94 -10.27 -56.24
C LYS A 178 59.95 -11.80 -56.06
N ASP A 179 60.42 -12.30 -54.92
CA ASP A 179 60.63 -13.74 -54.69
C ASP A 179 59.62 -14.39 -53.72
N SER A 180 58.58 -13.68 -53.26
CA SER A 180 57.59 -14.21 -52.29
C SER A 180 56.13 -14.15 -52.77
N LEU A 181 55.87 -14.40 -54.05
CA LEU A 181 54.52 -14.45 -54.63
C LEU A 181 54.21 -15.82 -55.22
N SER A 182 53.89 -16.78 -54.35
CA SER A 182 53.19 -18.02 -54.73
C SER A 182 51.74 -18.01 -54.22
N ALA A 183 50.98 -16.99 -54.65
CA ALA A 183 49.53 -16.97 -54.93
C ALA A 183 49.17 -15.51 -55.31
N PRO A 184 48.52 -15.25 -56.45
CA PRO A 184 48.22 -13.87 -56.84
C PRO A 184 47.20 -13.26 -55.88
N PHE A 185 47.57 -12.14 -55.27
CA PHE A 185 46.71 -11.26 -54.47
C PHE A 185 45.77 -10.47 -55.42
N VAL A 186 45.10 -11.17 -56.33
CA VAL A 186 44.19 -10.62 -57.35
C VAL A 186 42.90 -11.42 -57.25
N LEU A 187 41.76 -10.74 -57.09
CA LEU A 187 40.46 -11.42 -57.09
C LEU A 187 40.26 -12.15 -58.42
N ASP A 188 39.71 -13.36 -58.35
CA ASP A 188 39.18 -14.05 -59.53
C ASP A 188 37.94 -13.30 -60.06
N SER A 189 37.59 -13.49 -61.33
CA SER A 189 36.41 -12.90 -61.98
C SER A 189 35.11 -13.04 -61.17
N ILE A 190 34.94 -14.19 -60.49
CA ILE A 190 33.82 -14.47 -59.58
C ILE A 190 33.91 -13.61 -58.30
N GLY A 191 35.12 -13.40 -57.76
CA GLY A 191 35.35 -12.53 -56.62
C GLY A 191 35.11 -11.06 -56.92
N GLU A 192 35.49 -10.59 -58.10
CA GLU A 192 35.19 -9.23 -58.57
C GLU A 192 33.68 -8.99 -58.62
N ALA A 193 32.91 -9.93 -59.18
CA ALA A 193 31.45 -9.83 -59.22
C ALA A 193 30.82 -9.78 -57.81
N TYR A 194 31.33 -10.54 -56.84
CA TYR A 194 30.87 -10.48 -55.45
C TYR A 194 31.26 -9.17 -54.76
N ARG A 195 32.47 -8.64 -55.01
CA ARG A 195 32.90 -7.34 -54.49
C ARG A 195 31.99 -6.22 -55.00
N ASP A 196 31.70 -6.21 -56.30
CA ASP A 196 30.89 -5.17 -56.92
C ASP A 196 29.43 -5.25 -56.45
N SER A 197 28.91 -6.47 -56.25
CA SER A 197 27.60 -6.70 -55.62
C SER A 197 27.57 -6.23 -54.16
N CYS A 198 28.63 -6.46 -53.39
CA CYS A 198 28.75 -5.94 -52.01
C CYS A 198 28.75 -4.40 -52.00
N ILE A 199 29.53 -3.77 -52.89
CA ILE A 199 29.59 -2.31 -53.00
C ILE A 199 28.22 -1.74 -53.35
N PHE A 200 27.49 -2.37 -54.27
CA PHE A 200 26.12 -1.99 -54.61
C PHE A 200 25.21 -2.04 -53.38
N PHE A 201 25.11 -3.18 -52.67
CA PHE A 201 24.23 -3.31 -51.50
C PHE A 201 24.62 -2.36 -50.35
N VAL A 202 25.91 -2.18 -50.06
CA VAL A 202 26.36 -1.25 -49.02
C VAL A 202 26.06 0.19 -49.41
N SER A 203 26.22 0.56 -50.69
CA SER A 203 25.92 1.91 -51.18
C SER A 203 24.44 2.25 -51.07
N GLU A 204 23.54 1.30 -51.37
CA GLU A 204 22.11 1.49 -51.22
C GLU A 204 21.69 1.55 -49.74
N ILE A 205 22.26 0.71 -48.87
CA ILE A 205 22.04 0.80 -47.42
C ILE A 205 22.51 2.16 -46.87
N LEU A 206 23.64 2.68 -47.35
CA LEU A 206 24.16 4.00 -46.98
C LEU A 206 23.20 5.11 -47.40
N LYS A 207 22.72 5.10 -48.65
CA LYS A 207 21.73 6.08 -49.15
C LYS A 207 20.44 6.05 -48.32
N MET A 208 19.94 4.85 -47.99
CA MET A 208 18.74 4.69 -47.16
C MET A 208 18.94 5.27 -45.75
N ASN A 209 20.07 4.96 -45.10
CA ASN A 209 20.36 5.49 -43.76
C ASN A 209 20.58 7.01 -43.76
N ALA A 210 21.20 7.55 -44.80
CA ALA A 210 21.39 8.99 -44.95
C ALA A 210 20.06 9.72 -45.20
N SER A 211 19.19 9.16 -46.04
CA SER A 211 17.82 9.65 -46.25
C SER A 211 17.01 9.64 -44.95
N ASN A 212 17.01 8.53 -44.21
CA ASN A 212 16.38 8.44 -42.90
C ASN A 212 16.89 9.49 -41.92
N ARG A 213 18.20 9.73 -41.90
CA ARG A 213 18.79 10.74 -41.03
C ARG A 213 18.27 12.12 -41.37
N ALA A 214 18.25 12.49 -42.66
CA ALA A 214 17.74 13.78 -43.10
C ALA A 214 16.27 13.99 -42.68
N THR A 215 15.42 12.97 -42.90
CA THR A 215 14.01 13.00 -42.50
C THR A 215 13.84 13.14 -40.98
N ILE A 216 14.62 12.41 -40.18
CA ILE A 216 14.54 12.45 -38.72
C ILE A 216 15.04 13.77 -38.15
N VAL A 217 16.05 14.39 -38.76
CA VAL A 217 16.55 15.71 -38.37
C VAL A 217 15.55 16.80 -38.72
N ALA A 218 14.90 16.74 -39.88
CA ALA A 218 13.83 17.68 -40.23
C ALA A 218 12.64 17.55 -39.26
N ASP A 219 12.25 16.32 -38.92
CA ASP A 219 11.15 16.08 -37.97
C ASP A 219 11.48 16.52 -36.55
N SER A 220 12.73 16.37 -36.10
CA SER A 220 13.14 16.86 -34.78
C SER A 220 13.02 18.38 -34.68
N THR A 221 13.31 19.11 -35.76
CA THR A 221 13.10 20.57 -35.82
C THR A 221 11.62 20.93 -35.75
N HIS A 222 10.76 20.27 -36.53
CA HIS A 222 9.31 20.51 -36.50
C HIS A 222 8.69 20.17 -35.14
N TYR A 223 9.14 19.08 -34.51
CA TYR A 223 8.70 18.69 -33.17
C TYR A 223 9.09 19.75 -32.13
N GLN A 224 10.30 20.30 -32.22
CA GLN A 224 10.76 21.33 -31.30
C GLN A 224 9.99 22.65 -31.47
N GLU A 225 9.68 23.05 -32.70
CA GLU A 225 8.81 24.20 -32.98
C GLU A 225 7.39 23.99 -32.43
N ALA A 226 6.81 22.80 -32.68
CA ALA A 226 5.51 22.42 -32.15
C ALA A 226 5.49 22.48 -30.61
N TYR A 227 6.53 21.94 -29.97
CA TYR A 227 6.69 21.96 -28.52
C TYR A 227 6.74 23.39 -27.98
N LEU A 228 7.52 24.28 -28.60
CA LEU A 228 7.64 25.67 -28.15
C LEU A 228 6.31 26.42 -28.27
N ARG A 229 5.57 26.22 -29.37
CA ARG A 229 4.23 26.82 -29.54
C ARG A 229 3.23 26.29 -28.52
N LEU A 230 3.18 24.97 -28.32
CA LEU A 230 2.34 24.34 -27.30
C LEU A 230 2.70 24.81 -25.89
N LYS A 231 3.98 25.07 -25.63
CA LYS A 231 4.44 25.61 -24.35
C LYS A 231 3.97 27.05 -24.15
N GLU A 232 4.07 27.90 -25.17
CA GLU A 232 3.60 29.28 -25.09
C GLU A 232 2.08 29.35 -24.83
N THR A 233 1.29 28.55 -25.55
CA THR A 233 -0.16 28.46 -25.32
C THR A 233 -0.48 27.92 -23.93
N TYR A 234 0.30 26.95 -23.44
CA TYR A 234 0.19 26.44 -22.07
C TYR A 234 0.52 27.50 -21.01
N ASP A 235 1.63 28.23 -21.15
CA ASP A 235 2.07 29.25 -20.20
C ASP A 235 1.01 30.39 -20.11
N TYR A 236 0.43 30.79 -21.24
CA TYR A 236 -0.69 31.74 -21.27
C TYR A 236 -1.96 31.18 -20.64
N ALA A 237 -2.30 29.91 -20.95
CA ALA A 237 -3.42 29.22 -20.33
C ALA A 237 -3.26 29.16 -18.79
N GLU A 238 -2.07 28.88 -18.27
CA GLU A 238 -1.83 28.83 -16.83
C GLU A 238 -2.07 30.21 -16.17
N GLN A 239 -1.64 31.30 -16.80
CA GLN A 239 -1.93 32.66 -16.31
C GLN A 239 -3.43 32.97 -16.30
N ARG A 240 -4.14 32.62 -17.37
CA ARG A 240 -5.60 32.77 -17.46
C ARG A 240 -6.33 31.91 -16.44
N TYR A 241 -5.84 30.71 -16.17
CA TYR A 241 -6.39 29.82 -15.14
C TYR A 241 -6.28 30.46 -13.74
N GLN A 242 -5.13 31.06 -13.40
CA GLN A 242 -4.96 31.75 -12.12
C GLN A 242 -5.89 32.97 -11.99
N ALA A 243 -6.10 33.71 -13.08
CA ALA A 243 -7.04 34.83 -13.11
C ALA A 243 -8.49 34.35 -12.91
N LEU A 244 -8.87 33.25 -13.56
CA LEU A 244 -10.19 32.62 -13.42
C LEU A 244 -10.42 32.11 -11.98
N GLU A 245 -9.41 31.46 -11.37
CA GLU A 245 -9.45 31.01 -9.98
C GLU A 245 -9.68 32.18 -9.03
N ARG A 246 -8.94 33.29 -9.22
CA ARG A 246 -9.10 34.51 -8.41
C ARG A 246 -10.49 35.13 -8.58
N TYR A 247 -11.01 35.19 -9.79
CA TYR A 247 -12.35 35.70 -10.06
C TYR A 247 -13.43 34.87 -9.34
N ILE A 248 -13.32 33.54 -9.38
CA ILE A 248 -14.31 32.63 -8.78
C ILE A 248 -14.29 32.67 -7.24
N PHE A 249 -13.10 32.69 -6.62
CA PHE A 249 -12.97 32.52 -5.17
C PHE A 249 -12.71 33.80 -4.38
N VAL A 250 -12.09 34.82 -4.98
CA VAL A 250 -11.63 36.02 -4.27
C VAL A 250 -12.47 37.23 -4.65
N ASP A 251 -12.46 37.58 -5.95
CA ASP A 251 -13.04 38.85 -6.41
C ASP A 251 -14.58 38.79 -6.38
N GLY A 252 -15.16 37.62 -6.66
CA GLY A 252 -16.61 37.40 -6.63
C GLY A 252 -17.34 38.16 -7.74
N GLN A 253 -18.63 37.88 -7.89
CA GLN A 253 -19.50 38.59 -8.82
C GLN A 253 -20.22 39.72 -8.08
N THR A 254 -21.03 40.49 -8.81
CA THR A 254 -21.82 41.58 -8.24
C THR A 254 -22.79 41.06 -7.17
N PRO A 255 -22.77 41.62 -5.94
CA PRO A 255 -23.71 41.25 -4.89
C PRO A 255 -25.16 41.38 -5.36
N PHE A 256 -26.02 40.48 -4.88
CA PHE A 256 -27.42 40.47 -5.31
C PHE A 256 -28.18 41.73 -4.89
N LEU A 257 -27.77 42.36 -3.79
CA LEU A 257 -28.36 43.61 -3.31
C LEU A 257 -28.16 44.77 -4.30
N ASP A 258 -27.00 44.83 -4.96
CA ASP A 258 -26.69 45.85 -5.96
C ASP A 258 -27.46 45.61 -7.26
N ILE A 259 -27.70 44.33 -7.60
CA ILE A 259 -28.55 43.94 -8.73
C ILE A 259 -30.00 44.36 -8.47
N MET A 260 -30.52 44.16 -7.25
CA MET A 260 -31.86 44.60 -6.88
C MET A 260 -32.02 46.12 -6.82
N ALA A 261 -30.93 46.87 -6.59
CA ALA A 261 -30.97 48.33 -6.62
C ALA A 261 -31.21 48.86 -8.04
N ASN A 262 -30.69 48.19 -9.07
CA ASN A 262 -30.82 48.59 -10.49
C ASN A 262 -31.18 47.42 -11.43
N PRO A 263 -32.35 46.77 -11.26
CA PRO A 263 -32.66 45.52 -11.98
C PRO A 263 -32.75 45.72 -13.50
N GLY A 264 -33.20 46.89 -13.95
CA GLY A 264 -33.31 47.20 -15.39
C GLY A 264 -31.96 47.32 -16.10
N TYR A 265 -30.93 47.83 -15.42
CA TYR A 265 -29.57 47.92 -15.98
C TYR A 265 -28.97 46.54 -16.17
N TYR A 266 -29.02 45.70 -15.13
CA TYR A 266 -28.49 44.34 -15.18
C TYR A 266 -29.26 43.46 -16.15
N TRP A 267 -30.59 43.57 -16.23
CA TRP A 267 -31.39 42.85 -17.22
C TRP A 267 -30.98 43.18 -18.66
N ASN A 268 -30.79 44.46 -18.96
CA ASN A 268 -30.35 44.90 -20.29
C ASN A 268 -28.92 44.44 -20.59
N LYS A 269 -28.01 44.48 -19.61
CA LYS A 269 -26.64 43.98 -19.75
C LYS A 269 -26.61 42.47 -20.01
N THR A 270 -27.31 41.68 -19.20
CA THR A 270 -27.45 40.23 -19.38
C THR A 270 -28.07 39.87 -20.72
N LYS A 271 -29.02 40.67 -21.22
CA LYS A 271 -29.64 40.48 -22.54
C LYS A 271 -28.64 40.69 -23.68
N VAL A 272 -27.72 41.64 -23.55
CA VAL A 272 -26.65 41.87 -24.54
C VAL A 272 -25.65 40.72 -24.54
N ASP A 273 -25.22 40.24 -23.37
CA ASP A 273 -24.29 39.10 -23.28
C ASP A 273 -24.89 37.82 -23.88
N LEU A 274 -26.16 37.53 -23.54
CA LEU A 274 -26.88 36.39 -24.11
C LEU A 274 -27.03 36.49 -25.63
N ARG A 275 -27.20 37.71 -26.15
CA ARG A 275 -27.28 37.92 -27.60
C ARG A 275 -25.95 37.60 -28.28
N GLY A 276 -24.81 37.90 -27.63
CA GLY A 276 -23.48 37.56 -28.13
C GLY A 276 -23.21 36.04 -28.14
N GLN A 277 -23.68 35.32 -27.13
CA GLN A 277 -23.40 33.88 -26.97
C GLN A 277 -24.25 32.97 -27.87
N TYR A 278 -25.48 33.36 -28.19
CA TYR A 278 -26.40 32.57 -29.02
C TYR A 278 -26.75 33.27 -30.34
N SER A 279 -25.91 34.18 -30.83
CA SER A 279 -26.16 34.84 -32.11
C SER A 279 -26.14 33.80 -33.23
N LEU A 280 -27.30 33.57 -33.85
CA LEU A 280 -27.50 32.72 -35.02
C LEU A 280 -26.84 33.26 -36.31
N LYS A 281 -25.91 34.22 -36.20
CA LYS A 281 -25.28 34.86 -37.35
C LYS A 281 -24.38 33.91 -38.15
N GLU A 282 -23.83 32.88 -37.49
CA GLU A 282 -23.02 31.85 -38.16
C GLU A 282 -23.84 30.85 -38.98
N LEU A 283 -25.18 30.79 -38.83
CA LEU A 283 -26.01 29.90 -39.64
C LEU A 283 -26.43 30.53 -40.98
N SER A 284 -26.28 31.85 -41.17
CA SER A 284 -26.59 32.51 -42.45
C SER A 284 -25.37 32.76 -43.33
N ASP A 285 -24.15 32.77 -42.78
CA ASP A 285 -22.90 32.96 -43.53
C ASP A 285 -22.43 31.70 -44.28
N GLY A 286 -23.12 30.56 -44.12
CA GLY A 286 -22.81 29.30 -44.80
C GLY A 286 -23.54 29.09 -46.14
N MET A 287 -24.29 30.08 -46.62
CA MET A 287 -24.89 30.06 -47.97
C MET A 287 -24.06 30.96 -48.87
N ASP A 288 -23.24 30.35 -49.72
CA ASP A 288 -22.41 31.03 -50.71
C ASP A 288 -23.24 32.00 -51.57
N GLU A 289 -22.79 33.26 -51.64
CA GLU A 289 -23.37 34.36 -52.40
C GLU A 289 -23.26 34.18 -53.94
N SER A 290 -22.86 32.99 -54.42
CA SER A 290 -22.58 32.72 -55.83
C SER A 290 -23.72 32.04 -56.61
N ASP A 291 -24.82 31.64 -55.96
CA ASP A 291 -25.94 30.93 -56.59
C ASP A 291 -27.31 31.54 -56.23
N LEU A 292 -27.52 32.84 -56.45
CA LEU A 292 -28.83 33.49 -56.21
C LEU A 292 -29.33 34.25 -57.44
N ASP A 293 -30.50 33.84 -57.94
CA ASP A 293 -31.30 34.55 -58.93
C ASP A 293 -32.09 35.70 -58.27
N ASN A 294 -32.39 36.73 -59.06
CA ASN A 294 -33.00 38.01 -58.61
C ASN A 294 -34.44 37.92 -58.04
N ASP A 295 -35.04 36.73 -57.92
CA ASP A 295 -36.42 36.56 -57.45
C ASP A 295 -36.55 36.40 -55.91
N ASP A 296 -35.43 36.31 -55.18
CA ASP A 296 -35.41 36.03 -53.72
C ASP A 296 -35.22 37.28 -52.82
N GLU A 297 -35.31 38.51 -53.36
CA GLU A 297 -35.14 39.75 -52.58
C GLU A 297 -36.21 39.92 -51.48
N ASP A 298 -37.45 39.51 -51.75
CA ASP A 298 -38.55 39.59 -50.77
C ASP A 298 -38.45 38.52 -49.67
N ASP A 299 -37.90 37.33 -49.99
CA ASP A 299 -37.67 36.25 -49.04
C ASP A 299 -36.47 36.53 -48.13
N ILE A 300 -35.43 37.19 -48.65
CA ILE A 300 -34.30 37.68 -47.86
C ILE A 300 -34.75 38.80 -46.92
N ALA A 301 -35.57 39.75 -47.37
CA ALA A 301 -36.12 40.80 -46.52
C ALA A 301 -37.07 40.25 -45.42
N PHE A 302 -37.84 39.20 -45.73
CA PHE A 302 -38.67 38.48 -44.76
C PHE A 302 -37.83 37.74 -43.73
N LEU A 303 -36.76 37.05 -44.15
CA LEU A 303 -35.80 36.36 -43.27
C LEU A 303 -35.00 37.34 -42.40
N GLN A 304 -34.65 38.52 -42.91
CA GLN A 304 -33.98 39.58 -42.15
C GLN A 304 -34.94 40.24 -41.12
N HIS A 305 -36.21 40.43 -41.49
CA HIS A 305 -37.23 40.91 -40.56
C HIS A 305 -37.56 39.86 -39.49
N PHE A 306 -37.60 38.57 -39.85
CA PHE A 306 -37.72 37.47 -38.91
C PHE A 306 -36.49 37.40 -38.00
N SER A 307 -35.26 37.51 -38.52
CA SER A 307 -34.01 37.50 -37.74
C SER A 307 -34.01 38.53 -36.60
N SER A 308 -34.32 39.80 -36.87
CA SER A 308 -34.29 40.84 -35.82
C SER A 308 -35.37 40.67 -34.73
N LYS A 309 -36.51 40.05 -35.07
CA LYS A 309 -37.60 39.73 -34.13
C LYS A 309 -37.36 38.35 -33.48
N ALA A 310 -36.69 37.45 -34.18
CA ALA A 310 -36.34 36.09 -33.81
C ALA A 310 -35.28 36.06 -32.71
N GLU A 311 -34.37 37.04 -32.66
CA GLU A 311 -33.32 37.13 -31.64
C GLU A 311 -33.87 37.33 -30.22
N ASN A 312 -34.92 38.14 -30.06
CA ASN A 312 -35.60 38.29 -28.76
C ASN A 312 -36.52 37.09 -28.46
N THR A 313 -37.09 36.45 -29.48
CA THR A 313 -37.91 35.24 -29.28
C THR A 313 -37.06 34.00 -29.03
N MET A 314 -35.84 33.89 -29.54
CA MET A 314 -34.96 32.74 -29.32
C MET A 314 -34.49 32.67 -27.87
N LEU A 315 -34.15 33.80 -27.24
CA LEU A 315 -33.79 33.83 -25.81
C LEU A 315 -34.99 33.44 -24.94
N VAL A 316 -36.18 33.97 -25.24
CA VAL A 316 -37.42 33.58 -24.58
C VAL A 316 -37.75 32.10 -24.84
N VAL A 317 -37.51 31.59 -26.05
CA VAL A 317 -37.70 30.18 -26.42
C VAL A 317 -36.69 29.28 -25.73
N VAL A 318 -35.42 29.65 -25.60
CA VAL A 318 -34.41 28.87 -24.84
C VAL A 318 -34.78 28.84 -23.37
N CYS A 319 -35.11 29.98 -22.76
CA CYS A 319 -35.60 30.02 -21.38
C CYS A 319 -36.91 29.23 -21.20
N ILE A 320 -37.85 29.28 -22.15
CA ILE A 320 -39.09 28.48 -22.12
C ILE A 320 -38.80 26.99 -22.31
N VAL A 321 -37.91 26.61 -23.22
CA VAL A 321 -37.52 25.22 -23.49
C VAL A 321 -36.79 24.63 -22.28
N GLN A 322 -35.95 25.41 -21.60
CA GLN A 322 -35.35 25.04 -20.32
C GLN A 322 -36.39 24.87 -19.22
N LEU A 323 -37.33 25.82 -19.10
CA LEU A 323 -38.37 25.77 -18.08
C LEU A 323 -39.33 24.60 -18.35
N VAL A 324 -39.69 24.35 -19.60
CA VAL A 324 -40.47 23.19 -20.06
C VAL A 324 -39.70 21.89 -19.86
N GLY A 325 -38.39 21.87 -20.11
CA GLY A 325 -37.51 20.73 -19.87
C GLY A 325 -37.39 20.39 -18.38
N LEU A 326 -37.21 21.40 -17.53
CA LEU A 326 -37.23 21.27 -16.07
C LEU A 326 -38.59 20.78 -15.56
N VAL A 327 -39.69 21.29 -16.12
CA VAL A 327 -41.06 20.86 -15.77
C VAL A 327 -41.34 19.45 -16.26
N LEU A 328 -40.94 19.07 -17.48
CA LEU A 328 -41.08 17.73 -18.04
C LEU A 328 -40.24 16.72 -17.26
N PHE A 329 -39.01 17.07 -16.91
CA PHE A 329 -38.15 16.20 -16.13
C PHE A 329 -38.65 16.07 -14.68
N TRP A 330 -39.13 17.16 -14.07
CA TRP A 330 -39.77 17.13 -12.76
C TRP A 330 -41.04 16.27 -12.77
N ALA A 331 -41.85 16.38 -13.83
CA ALA A 331 -43.01 15.52 -14.06
C ALA A 331 -42.61 14.05 -14.26
N LEU A 332 -41.51 13.78 -14.98
CA LEU A 332 -40.98 12.43 -15.18
C LEU A 332 -40.43 11.85 -13.88
N ALA A 333 -39.74 12.65 -13.06
CA ALA A 333 -39.30 12.26 -11.73
C ALA A 333 -40.51 11.94 -10.83
N LEU A 334 -41.56 12.77 -10.84
CA LEU A 334 -42.81 12.50 -10.12
C LEU A 334 -43.54 11.26 -10.66
N LEU A 335 -43.51 11.00 -11.97
CA LEU A 335 -44.09 9.82 -12.60
C LEU A 335 -43.32 8.55 -12.19
N VAL A 336 -41.99 8.59 -12.19
CA VAL A 336 -41.14 7.50 -11.69
C VAL A 336 -41.41 7.26 -10.20
N LEU A 337 -41.51 8.32 -9.40
CA LEU A 337 -41.85 8.24 -7.97
C LEU A 337 -43.27 7.71 -7.75
N TRP A 338 -44.23 8.06 -8.61
CA TRP A 338 -45.61 7.57 -8.57
C TRP A 338 -45.69 6.09 -8.97
N LEU A 339 -44.97 5.67 -10.02
CA LEU A 339 -44.84 4.27 -10.43
C LEU A 339 -44.18 3.44 -9.32
N LEU A 340 -43.12 3.95 -8.69
CA LEU A 340 -42.46 3.31 -7.55
C LEU A 340 -43.38 3.24 -6.32
N TYR A 341 -44.14 4.30 -6.03
CA TYR A 341 -45.14 4.30 -4.96
C TYR A 341 -46.25 3.26 -5.23
N ARG A 342 -46.79 3.20 -6.45
CA ARG A 342 -47.78 2.20 -6.88
C ARG A 342 -47.20 0.77 -6.79
N TYR A 343 -45.93 0.60 -7.15
CA TYR A 343 -45.19 -0.65 -7.02
C TYR A 343 -45.00 -1.08 -5.56
N THR A 344 -44.71 -0.15 -4.62
CA THR A 344 -44.62 -0.48 -3.19
C THR A 344 -45.95 -0.83 -2.54
N ARG A 345 -47.09 -0.38 -3.10
CA ARG A 345 -48.45 -0.73 -2.64
C ARG A 345 -48.85 -2.19 -2.95
N LEU A 346 -48.17 -2.86 -3.89
CA LEU A 346 -48.29 -4.31 -4.13
C LEU A 346 -47.77 -5.17 -2.95
N LYS A 347 -47.19 -4.55 -1.91
CA LYS A 347 -46.79 -5.20 -0.64
C LYS A 347 -47.91 -5.94 0.10
N ARG A 348 -49.18 -5.77 -0.27
CA ARG A 348 -50.26 -6.59 0.30
C ARG A 348 -50.20 -8.06 -0.15
N TYR A 349 -49.45 -8.40 -1.22
CA TYR A 349 -49.45 -9.74 -1.81
C TYR A 349 -48.07 -10.41 -2.03
N VAL A 350 -46.93 -9.71 -1.90
CA VAL A 350 -45.61 -10.27 -2.27
C VAL A 350 -44.63 -10.32 -1.08
N PRO A 351 -43.97 -11.47 -0.79
CA PRO A 351 -43.01 -11.59 0.30
C PRO A 351 -41.74 -10.75 0.06
N LYS A 352 -41.20 -10.18 1.15
CA LYS A 352 -40.07 -9.20 1.18
C LYS A 352 -38.84 -9.57 0.34
N ARG A 353 -38.58 -10.86 0.03
CA ARG A 353 -37.43 -11.32 -0.74
C ARG A 353 -37.52 -11.03 -2.25
N LYS A 354 -38.72 -11.12 -2.85
CA LYS A 354 -38.90 -10.91 -4.29
C LYS A 354 -38.85 -9.42 -4.66
N LEU A 355 -39.29 -8.54 -3.76
CA LEU A 355 -39.30 -7.10 -3.97
C LEU A 355 -37.89 -6.48 -4.05
N SER A 356 -36.95 -6.98 -3.23
CA SER A 356 -35.55 -6.52 -3.24
C SER A 356 -34.80 -6.97 -4.49
N ILE A 357 -35.16 -8.13 -5.05
CA ILE A 357 -34.55 -8.66 -6.28
C ILE A 357 -35.06 -7.88 -7.49
N ILE A 358 -36.35 -7.56 -7.52
CA ILE A 358 -36.96 -6.79 -8.62
C ILE A 358 -36.48 -5.33 -8.61
N SER A 359 -36.26 -4.71 -7.44
CA SER A 359 -35.69 -3.36 -7.39
C SER A 359 -34.23 -3.30 -7.85
N ILE A 360 -33.45 -4.34 -7.57
CA ILE A 360 -32.07 -4.48 -8.08
C ILE A 360 -32.11 -4.68 -9.60
N LEU A 361 -32.99 -5.56 -10.10
CA LEU A 361 -33.18 -5.80 -11.54
C LEU A 361 -33.65 -4.55 -12.30
N LEU A 362 -34.55 -3.77 -11.72
CA LEU A 362 -35.02 -2.51 -12.28
C LEU A 362 -33.91 -1.46 -12.29
N GLY A 363 -33.12 -1.36 -11.20
CA GLY A 363 -31.94 -0.49 -11.13
C GLY A 363 -30.85 -0.88 -12.15
N THR A 364 -30.59 -2.18 -12.34
CA THR A 364 -29.63 -2.67 -13.35
C THR A 364 -30.14 -2.50 -14.78
N PHE A 365 -31.46 -2.59 -14.99
CA PHE A 365 -32.07 -2.36 -16.31
C PHE A 365 -32.01 -0.88 -16.69
N ILE A 366 -32.34 0.02 -15.78
CA ILE A 366 -32.18 1.47 -15.98
C ILE A 366 -30.70 1.81 -16.21
N TYR A 367 -29.78 1.19 -15.45
CA TYR A 367 -28.34 1.34 -15.67
C TYR A 367 -27.89 0.92 -17.07
N PHE A 368 -28.35 -0.24 -17.57
CA PHE A 368 -28.00 -0.71 -18.92
C PHE A 368 -28.56 0.18 -20.04
N VAL A 369 -29.78 0.69 -19.87
CA VAL A 369 -30.40 1.62 -20.83
C VAL A 369 -29.63 2.94 -20.89
N VAL A 370 -29.16 3.44 -19.74
CA VAL A 370 -28.42 4.71 -19.64
C VAL A 370 -26.97 4.56 -20.09
N PHE A 371 -26.31 3.46 -19.71
CA PHE A 371 -24.96 3.12 -20.19
C PHE A 371 -24.93 2.93 -21.71
N GLY A 372 -25.99 2.37 -22.29
CA GLY A 372 -26.17 2.22 -23.72
C GLY A 372 -26.16 3.56 -24.49
N PHE A 373 -26.72 4.64 -23.92
CA PHE A 373 -26.70 5.97 -24.56
C PHE A 373 -25.31 6.63 -24.55
N SER A 374 -24.42 6.27 -23.62
CA SER A 374 -23.07 6.83 -23.52
C SER A 374 -22.08 6.30 -24.56
N LEU A 375 -22.43 5.24 -25.30
CA LEU A 375 -21.55 4.60 -26.29
C LEU A 375 -21.70 5.16 -27.72
N TYR A 376 -22.65 6.08 -27.97
CA TYR A 376 -23.05 6.48 -29.33
C TYR A 376 -22.84 7.98 -29.69
N GLY A 377 -22.16 8.79 -28.86
CA GLY A 377 -21.98 10.22 -29.13
C GLY A 377 -20.61 10.60 -29.72
N ASP A 378 -20.58 11.64 -30.57
CA ASP A 378 -19.37 12.38 -30.96
C ASP A 378 -18.75 13.13 -29.76
N GLU A 379 -17.47 13.52 -29.87
CA GLU A 379 -16.64 14.06 -28.77
C GLU A 379 -17.26 15.27 -28.03
N TYR A 380 -18.00 16.14 -28.72
CA TYR A 380 -18.67 17.31 -28.15
C TYR A 380 -19.99 16.98 -27.43
N ILE A 381 -20.78 16.05 -27.95
CA ILE A 381 -22.05 15.59 -27.32
C ILE A 381 -21.74 14.76 -26.07
N ASN A 382 -20.59 14.07 -26.05
CA ASN A 382 -20.17 13.21 -24.95
C ASN A 382 -19.95 13.97 -23.63
N LEU A 383 -19.53 15.24 -23.63
CA LEU A 383 -19.30 15.99 -22.38
C LEU A 383 -20.63 16.26 -21.64
N GLY A 384 -21.62 16.79 -22.35
CA GLY A 384 -22.96 17.05 -21.79
C GLY A 384 -23.67 15.76 -21.35
N VAL A 385 -23.55 14.69 -22.15
CA VAL A 385 -24.10 13.36 -21.83
C VAL A 385 -23.42 12.73 -20.61
N ALA A 386 -22.10 12.91 -20.44
CA ALA A 386 -21.37 12.39 -19.28
C ALA A 386 -21.81 13.03 -17.96
N HIS A 387 -22.06 14.35 -17.97
CA HIS A 387 -22.59 15.04 -16.79
C HIS A 387 -24.00 14.53 -16.45
N ILE A 388 -24.91 14.45 -17.44
CA ILE A 388 -26.27 13.91 -17.25
C ILE A 388 -26.23 12.50 -16.65
N ASN A 389 -25.36 11.64 -17.19
CA ASN A 389 -25.19 10.27 -16.71
C ASN A 389 -24.74 10.22 -15.24
N THR A 390 -23.75 11.04 -14.87
CA THR A 390 -23.23 11.12 -13.50
C THR A 390 -24.33 11.50 -12.50
N PHE A 391 -25.17 12.48 -12.83
CA PHE A 391 -26.27 12.89 -11.97
C PHE A 391 -27.41 11.87 -11.91
N LEU A 392 -27.71 11.20 -13.03
CA LEU A 392 -28.74 10.16 -13.08
C LEU A 392 -28.35 8.94 -12.23
N TRP A 393 -27.06 8.59 -12.20
CA TRP A 393 -26.54 7.56 -11.29
C TRP A 393 -26.77 7.91 -9.82
N LEU A 394 -26.55 9.17 -9.42
CA LEU A 394 -26.77 9.64 -8.04
C LEU A 394 -28.25 9.64 -7.67
N LEU A 395 -29.13 10.00 -8.60
CA LEU A 395 -30.58 9.93 -8.41
C LEU A 395 -31.02 8.48 -8.13
N ILE A 396 -30.48 7.51 -8.88
CA ILE A 396 -30.72 6.08 -8.67
C ILE A 396 -30.15 5.64 -7.30
N ALA A 397 -28.98 6.13 -6.90
CA ALA A 397 -28.38 5.79 -5.61
C ALA A 397 -29.25 6.26 -4.42
N ILE A 398 -29.77 7.49 -4.47
CA ILE A 398 -30.63 8.06 -3.41
C ILE A 398 -31.98 7.32 -3.36
N THR A 399 -32.64 7.18 -4.51
CA THR A 399 -33.95 6.50 -4.58
C THR A 399 -33.85 5.01 -4.25
N GLY A 400 -32.79 4.34 -4.71
CA GLY A 400 -32.47 2.94 -4.39
C GLY A 400 -32.17 2.73 -2.90
N SER A 401 -31.40 3.63 -2.28
CA SER A 401 -31.15 3.60 -0.83
C SER A 401 -32.44 3.71 -0.02
N LEU A 402 -33.32 4.65 -0.38
CA LEU A 402 -34.63 4.80 0.26
C LEU A 402 -35.49 3.54 0.13
N LEU A 403 -35.48 2.91 -1.04
CA LEU A 403 -36.29 1.73 -1.32
C LEU A 403 -35.83 0.49 -0.55
N LEU A 404 -34.52 0.30 -0.39
CA LEU A 404 -33.95 -0.84 0.35
C LEU A 404 -34.04 -0.66 1.86
N ARG A 405 -33.84 0.57 2.35
CA ARG A 405 -33.74 0.89 3.77
C ARG A 405 -35.10 1.15 4.43
N VAL A 406 -35.99 1.94 3.82
CA VAL A 406 -37.15 2.54 4.50
C VAL A 406 -38.39 1.64 4.46
N ARG A 407 -39.18 1.67 5.53
CA ARG A 407 -40.48 0.97 5.62
C ARG A 407 -41.49 1.59 4.64
N PRO A 408 -42.44 0.82 4.08
CA PRO A 408 -43.36 1.34 3.05
C PRO A 408 -44.20 2.54 3.50
N GLU A 409 -44.59 2.58 4.77
CA GLU A 409 -45.39 3.66 5.36
C GLU A 409 -44.62 4.99 5.46
N GLN A 410 -43.30 4.91 5.62
CA GLN A 410 -42.40 6.07 5.77
C GLN A 410 -41.76 6.50 4.44
N PHE A 411 -41.90 5.69 3.39
CA PHE A 411 -41.26 5.92 2.09
C PHE A 411 -41.70 7.24 1.43
N ARG A 412 -43.01 7.56 1.49
CA ARG A 412 -43.55 8.83 0.96
C ARG A 412 -42.91 10.04 1.63
N GLN A 413 -42.67 9.96 2.93
CA GLN A 413 -42.08 11.06 3.70
C GLN A 413 -40.59 11.21 3.39
N GLY A 414 -39.88 10.08 3.23
CA GLY A 414 -38.49 10.08 2.78
C GLY A 414 -38.33 10.79 1.43
N ILE A 415 -39.11 10.39 0.41
CA ILE A 415 -39.06 11.02 -0.93
C ILE A 415 -39.31 12.53 -0.84
N MET A 416 -40.34 12.94 -0.10
CA MET A 416 -40.69 14.36 0.02
C MET A 416 -39.58 15.16 0.69
N LEU A 417 -38.85 14.58 1.66
CA LEU A 417 -37.73 15.25 2.32
C LEU A 417 -36.52 15.47 1.40
N TYR A 418 -36.32 14.61 0.39
CA TYR A 418 -35.25 14.76 -0.62
C TYR A 418 -35.72 15.46 -1.90
N SER A 419 -36.99 15.83 -2.00
CA SER A 419 -37.56 16.47 -3.19
C SER A 419 -36.90 17.81 -3.53
N ALA A 420 -36.58 18.61 -2.51
CA ALA A 420 -35.85 19.87 -2.69
C ALA A 420 -34.47 19.64 -3.29
N THR A 421 -33.76 18.61 -2.82
CA THR A 421 -32.45 18.21 -3.33
C THR A 421 -32.52 17.80 -4.81
N PHE A 422 -33.56 17.05 -5.20
CA PHE A 422 -33.74 16.71 -6.61
C PHE A 422 -33.99 17.94 -7.49
N LEU A 423 -34.73 18.94 -6.99
CA LEU A 423 -34.96 20.20 -7.69
C LEU A 423 -33.66 21.00 -7.86
N VAL A 424 -32.84 21.11 -6.79
CA VAL A 424 -31.52 21.75 -6.86
C VAL A 424 -30.65 21.13 -7.95
N VAL A 425 -30.58 19.81 -7.98
CA VAL A 425 -29.77 19.07 -8.96
C VAL A 425 -30.27 19.31 -10.38
N LEU A 426 -31.59 19.33 -10.58
CA LEU A 426 -32.17 19.63 -11.88
C LEU A 426 -31.86 21.03 -12.38
N MET A 427 -31.94 22.01 -11.49
CA MET A 427 -31.54 23.37 -11.78
C MET A 427 -30.06 23.43 -12.20
N ILE A 428 -29.16 22.76 -11.48
CA ILE A 428 -27.72 22.73 -11.80
C ILE A 428 -27.47 22.06 -13.16
N ILE A 429 -28.14 20.93 -13.43
CA ILE A 429 -28.05 20.23 -14.72
C ILE A 429 -28.53 21.13 -15.86
N SER A 430 -29.68 21.79 -15.69
CA SER A 430 -30.22 22.69 -16.70
C SER A 430 -29.29 23.86 -16.97
N CYS A 431 -28.71 24.47 -15.93
CA CYS A 431 -27.71 25.51 -16.06
C CYS A 431 -26.49 25.02 -16.87
N ARG A 432 -25.97 23.82 -16.54
CA ARG A 432 -24.77 23.28 -17.18
C ARG A 432 -25.01 22.84 -18.63
N ILE A 433 -26.10 22.13 -18.93
CA ILE A 433 -26.43 21.69 -20.31
C ILE A 433 -26.60 22.89 -21.23
N THR A 434 -27.20 23.96 -20.71
CA THR A 434 -27.53 25.10 -21.55
C THR A 434 -26.42 26.14 -21.59
N PHE A 435 -25.26 25.91 -20.98
CA PHE A 435 -24.13 26.86 -20.97
C PHE A 435 -24.55 28.28 -20.54
N MET A 436 -25.35 28.36 -19.47
CA MET A 436 -25.98 29.59 -19.04
C MET A 436 -24.93 30.65 -18.59
N PRO A 437 -24.94 31.87 -19.14
CA PRO A 437 -23.92 32.86 -18.82
C PRO A 437 -24.00 33.36 -17.38
N ASP A 438 -22.83 33.73 -16.84
CA ASP A 438 -22.61 34.11 -15.46
C ASP A 438 -23.60 35.17 -14.96
N LYS A 439 -23.79 36.26 -15.72
CA LYS A 439 -24.69 37.36 -15.32
C LYS A 439 -26.15 36.92 -15.21
N LEU A 440 -26.57 35.96 -16.02
CA LEU A 440 -27.91 35.38 -15.95
C LEU A 440 -28.04 34.46 -14.72
N MET A 441 -26.98 33.71 -14.41
CA MET A 441 -26.90 32.88 -13.21
C MET A 441 -26.98 33.72 -11.93
N VAL A 442 -26.26 34.86 -11.85
CA VAL A 442 -26.32 35.74 -10.68
C VAL A 442 -27.71 36.32 -10.45
N LEU A 443 -28.44 36.59 -11.53
CA LEU A 443 -29.79 37.13 -11.45
C LEU A 443 -30.83 36.08 -11.00
N LEU A 444 -30.79 34.87 -11.57
CA LEU A 444 -31.83 33.85 -11.37
C LEU A 444 -31.57 32.93 -10.18
N PHE A 445 -30.32 32.69 -9.81
CA PHE A 445 -29.97 31.65 -8.84
C PHE A 445 -30.37 31.99 -7.38
N PRO A 446 -30.10 33.20 -6.84
CA PRO A 446 -30.50 33.56 -5.47
C PRO A 446 -32.02 33.43 -5.19
N PRO A 447 -32.95 33.92 -6.03
CA PRO A 447 -34.39 33.79 -5.75
C PRO A 447 -34.88 32.34 -5.86
N ILE A 448 -34.37 31.55 -6.81
CA ILE A 448 -34.72 30.13 -6.91
C ILE A 448 -34.24 29.37 -5.68
N LEU A 449 -33.03 29.65 -5.21
CA LEU A 449 -32.46 28.99 -4.05
C LEU A 449 -33.21 29.35 -2.76
N LEU A 450 -33.68 30.60 -2.62
CA LEU A 450 -34.56 31.01 -1.53
C LEU A 450 -35.87 30.20 -1.50
N LEU A 451 -36.51 29.96 -2.65
CA LEU A 451 -37.70 29.11 -2.74
C LEU A 451 -37.42 27.67 -2.31
N ILE A 452 -36.25 27.13 -2.68
CA ILE A 452 -35.81 25.79 -2.27
C ILE A 452 -35.57 25.72 -0.76
N VAL A 453 -34.96 26.74 -0.16
CA VAL A 453 -34.75 26.83 1.29
C VAL A 453 -36.10 26.81 2.02
N ILE A 454 -37.06 27.61 1.58
CA ILE A 454 -38.41 27.66 2.15
C ILE A 454 -39.09 26.28 2.00
N TRP A 455 -39.01 25.67 0.82
CA TRP A 455 -39.55 24.34 0.56
C TRP A 455 -38.96 23.29 1.50
N GLN A 456 -37.63 23.26 1.64
CA GLN A 456 -36.92 22.32 2.52
C GLN A 456 -37.27 22.53 3.99
N LEU A 457 -37.41 23.79 4.44
CA LEU A 457 -37.82 24.14 5.80
C LEU A 457 -39.24 23.63 6.10
N CYS A 458 -40.18 23.84 5.18
CA CYS A 458 -41.53 23.31 5.28
C CYS A 458 -41.54 21.78 5.38
N CYS A 459 -40.77 21.08 4.54
CA CYS A 459 -40.65 19.62 4.60
C CYS A 459 -40.06 19.13 5.93
N CYS A 460 -39.03 19.80 6.46
CA CYS A 460 -38.40 19.42 7.73
C CYS A 460 -39.36 19.57 8.93
N ILE A 461 -40.13 20.65 8.96
CA ILE A 461 -41.08 20.92 10.06
C ILE A 461 -42.30 19.99 9.97
N TRP A 462 -42.92 19.85 8.79
CA TRP A 462 -44.22 19.20 8.64
C TRP A 462 -44.11 17.67 8.50
N LEU A 463 -43.08 17.18 7.82
CA LEU A 463 -42.90 15.76 7.50
C LEU A 463 -41.80 15.09 8.33
N GLY A 464 -40.89 15.86 8.92
CA GLY A 464 -39.71 15.35 9.62
C GLY A 464 -40.03 14.46 10.83
N SER A 465 -41.16 14.69 11.52
CA SER A 465 -41.56 13.91 12.70
C SER A 465 -41.90 12.45 12.39
N LYS A 466 -42.32 12.15 11.16
CA LYS A 466 -42.75 10.80 10.75
C LYS A 466 -41.66 10.04 9.97
N ALA A 467 -40.62 10.76 9.50
CA ALA A 467 -39.48 10.19 8.79
C ALA A 467 -38.53 9.40 9.73
N THR A 468 -37.60 8.63 9.17
CA THR A 468 -36.59 7.93 9.98
C THR A 468 -35.66 8.93 10.66
N SER A 469 -35.10 8.59 11.83
CA SER A 469 -34.22 9.50 12.58
C SER A 469 -33.04 10.00 11.76
N ILE A 470 -32.47 9.15 10.89
CA ILE A 470 -31.33 9.48 10.04
C ILE A 470 -31.75 10.42 8.90
N ASP A 471 -32.90 10.14 8.26
CA ASP A 471 -33.42 11.00 7.20
C ASP A 471 -33.77 12.39 7.74
N ARG A 472 -34.36 12.45 8.93
CA ARG A 472 -34.64 13.72 9.60
C ARG A 472 -33.37 14.54 9.83
N THR A 473 -32.30 13.94 10.35
CA THR A 473 -31.04 14.66 10.55
C THR A 473 -30.41 15.11 9.24
N LEU A 474 -30.44 14.26 8.20
CA LEU A 474 -29.94 14.62 6.86
C LEU A 474 -30.75 15.77 6.24
N GLY A 475 -32.07 15.82 6.47
CA GLY A 475 -32.91 16.93 6.03
C GLY A 475 -32.53 18.27 6.66
N TRP A 476 -32.19 18.28 7.96
CA TRP A 476 -31.69 19.47 8.65
C TRP A 476 -30.30 19.88 8.16
N TRP A 477 -29.40 18.93 7.93
CA TRP A 477 -28.09 19.23 7.34
C TRP A 477 -28.23 19.80 5.92
N ALA A 478 -29.15 19.27 5.11
CA ALA A 478 -29.43 19.81 3.78
C ALA A 478 -29.95 21.25 3.85
N LEU A 479 -30.85 21.55 4.80
CA LEU A 479 -31.31 22.92 5.05
C LEU A 479 -30.15 23.86 5.41
N ALA A 480 -29.25 23.42 6.30
CA ALA A 480 -28.09 24.20 6.71
C ALA A 480 -27.17 24.51 5.51
N VAL A 481 -26.90 23.52 4.66
CA VAL A 481 -26.10 23.72 3.44
C VAL A 481 -26.79 24.67 2.46
N TYR A 482 -28.10 24.56 2.26
CA TYR A 482 -28.84 25.47 1.40
C TYR A 482 -28.82 26.90 1.92
N LEU A 483 -28.89 27.10 3.24
CA LEU A 483 -28.74 28.42 3.85
C LEU A 483 -27.33 29.01 3.65
N VAL A 484 -26.28 28.19 3.80
CA VAL A 484 -24.90 28.62 3.56
C VAL A 484 -24.70 28.99 2.08
N SER A 485 -25.18 28.14 1.17
CA SER A 485 -25.14 28.40 -0.27
C SER A 485 -25.94 29.65 -0.65
N PHE A 486 -27.10 29.88 -0.04
CA PHE A 486 -27.86 31.12 -0.19
C PHE A 486 -27.06 32.35 0.23
N GLY A 487 -26.37 32.29 1.37
CA GLY A 487 -25.53 33.39 1.87
C GLY A 487 -24.42 33.76 0.88
N PHE A 488 -23.70 32.76 0.36
CA PHE A 488 -22.67 32.98 -0.66
C PHE A 488 -23.25 33.56 -1.95
N ALA A 489 -24.38 33.02 -2.43
CA ALA A 489 -25.04 33.52 -3.63
C ALA A 489 -25.51 34.98 -3.45
N PHE A 490 -26.02 35.32 -2.27
CA PHE A 490 -26.48 36.67 -1.94
C PHE A 490 -25.33 37.70 -1.89
N MET A 491 -24.16 37.28 -1.42
CA MET A 491 -22.94 38.09 -1.39
C MET A 491 -22.25 38.27 -2.76
N GLY A 492 -22.73 37.58 -3.81
CA GLY A 492 -22.13 37.64 -5.15
C GLY A 492 -21.19 36.46 -5.48
N TYR A 493 -21.07 35.46 -4.61
CA TYR A 493 -20.27 34.25 -4.87
C TYR A 493 -21.14 33.09 -5.38
N THR A 494 -21.84 33.27 -6.51
CA THR A 494 -22.81 32.26 -6.98
C THR A 494 -22.15 30.94 -7.43
N PHE A 495 -20.93 30.99 -7.96
CA PHE A 495 -20.16 29.78 -8.30
C PHE A 495 -19.77 28.95 -7.09
N VAL A 496 -19.28 29.61 -6.03
CA VAL A 496 -18.96 28.93 -4.77
C VAL A 496 -20.23 28.32 -4.18
N ALA A 497 -21.36 29.04 -4.26
CA ALA A 497 -22.66 28.53 -3.84
C ALA A 497 -23.08 27.28 -4.64
N LEU A 498 -22.94 27.27 -5.96
CA LEU A 498 -23.17 26.10 -6.82
C LEU A 498 -22.28 24.92 -6.46
N LEU A 499 -20.98 25.16 -6.27
CA LEU A 499 -20.00 24.13 -5.92
C LEU A 499 -20.36 23.46 -4.59
N ILE A 500 -20.76 24.24 -3.58
CA ILE A 500 -21.21 23.73 -2.28
C ILE A 500 -22.45 22.82 -2.45
N LEU A 501 -23.40 23.17 -3.32
CA LEU A 501 -24.60 22.35 -3.56
C LEU A 501 -24.27 21.04 -4.26
N VAL A 502 -23.44 21.09 -5.30
CA VAL A 502 -22.98 19.91 -6.02
C VAL A 502 -22.23 18.98 -5.07
N TRP A 503 -21.28 19.52 -4.31
CA TRP A 503 -20.52 18.78 -3.31
C TRP A 503 -21.44 18.11 -2.29
N TRP A 504 -22.41 18.84 -1.73
CA TRP A 504 -23.38 18.30 -0.79
C TRP A 504 -24.23 17.19 -1.40
N TYR A 505 -24.61 17.30 -2.68
CA TYR A 505 -25.36 16.26 -3.36
C TYR A 505 -24.59 14.94 -3.46
N PHE A 506 -23.32 15.00 -3.86
CA PHE A 506 -22.45 13.83 -3.86
C PHE A 506 -22.27 13.24 -2.45
N LEU A 507 -22.06 14.11 -1.45
CA LEU A 507 -21.88 13.69 -0.07
C LEU A 507 -23.14 13.02 0.49
N LEU A 508 -24.32 13.55 0.17
CA LEU A 508 -25.61 13.01 0.57
C LEU A 508 -25.85 11.64 -0.07
N ALA A 509 -25.55 11.48 -1.36
CA ALA A 509 -25.63 10.18 -2.03
C ALA A 509 -24.66 9.16 -1.40
N ALA A 510 -23.40 9.54 -1.15
CA ALA A 510 -22.40 8.68 -0.52
C ALA A 510 -22.79 8.30 0.93
N TRP A 511 -23.29 9.23 1.73
CA TRP A 511 -23.77 8.94 3.07
C TRP A 511 -24.95 7.96 3.04
N LEU A 512 -25.92 8.18 2.14
CA LEU A 512 -27.09 7.32 2.01
C LEU A 512 -26.74 5.90 1.57
N THR A 513 -25.73 5.71 0.71
CA THR A 513 -25.25 4.38 0.35
C THR A 513 -24.56 3.70 1.52
N VAL A 514 -23.70 4.40 2.27
CA VAL A 514 -23.08 3.87 3.50
C VAL A 514 -24.11 3.44 4.53
N VAL A 515 -25.15 4.27 4.76
CA VAL A 515 -26.22 3.92 5.69
C VAL A 515 -27.03 2.73 5.19
N CYS A 516 -27.24 2.61 3.87
CA CYS A 516 -27.90 1.45 3.27
C CYS A 516 -27.09 0.16 3.50
N ILE A 517 -25.77 0.19 3.28
CA ILE A 517 -24.87 -0.93 3.55
C ILE A 517 -24.94 -1.31 5.04
N ARG A 518 -24.90 -0.32 5.95
CA ARG A 518 -25.01 -0.56 7.39
C ARG A 518 -26.32 -1.24 7.78
N ASP A 519 -27.46 -0.81 7.23
CA ASP A 519 -28.77 -1.42 7.49
C ASP A 519 -28.91 -2.81 6.87
N LEU A 520 -28.31 -3.05 5.70
CA LEU A 520 -28.26 -4.38 5.11
C LEU A 520 -27.46 -5.34 6.01
N MET A 521 -26.34 -4.86 6.54
CA MET A 521 -25.49 -5.62 7.46
C MET A 521 -26.17 -5.89 8.81
N SER A 522 -26.95 -4.96 9.37
CA SER A 522 -27.73 -5.22 10.60
C SER A 522 -28.77 -6.32 10.38
N ARG A 523 -29.49 -6.30 9.24
CA ARG A 523 -30.44 -7.36 8.87
C ARG A 523 -29.75 -8.71 8.63
N TYR A 524 -28.54 -8.70 8.07
CA TYR A 524 -27.74 -9.91 7.91
C TYR A 524 -27.31 -10.48 9.27
N LYS A 525 -26.92 -9.62 10.21
CA LYS A 525 -26.54 -10.00 11.57
C LYS A 525 -27.68 -10.74 12.28
N GLU A 526 -28.86 -10.12 12.35
CA GLU A 526 -30.04 -10.68 13.04
C GLU A 526 -30.49 -12.03 12.46
N ARG A 527 -30.34 -12.23 11.14
CA ARG A 527 -30.81 -13.45 10.47
C ARG A 527 -29.86 -14.63 10.59
N TRP A 528 -28.56 -14.38 10.46
CA TRP A 528 -27.56 -15.42 10.26
C TRP A 528 -26.46 -15.40 11.33
N ILE A 529 -25.88 -14.22 11.61
CA ILE A 529 -24.73 -14.13 12.51
C ILE A 529 -25.12 -14.41 13.94
N ASP A 530 -26.24 -13.88 14.44
CA ASP A 530 -26.65 -14.10 15.84
C ASP A 530 -26.87 -15.60 16.10
N LYS A 531 -27.53 -16.31 15.18
CA LYS A 531 -27.68 -17.78 15.26
C LYS A 531 -26.35 -18.52 15.25
N ARG A 532 -25.42 -18.08 14.40
CA ARG A 532 -24.07 -18.68 14.31
C ARG A 532 -23.27 -18.41 15.59
N VAL A 533 -23.34 -17.19 16.12
CA VAL A 533 -22.71 -16.79 17.39
C VAL A 533 -23.29 -17.60 18.54
N ASP A 534 -24.60 -17.76 18.63
CA ASP A 534 -25.26 -18.57 19.66
C ASP A 534 -24.82 -20.03 19.59
N SER A 535 -24.76 -20.61 18.39
CA SER A 535 -24.28 -21.99 18.20
C SER A 535 -22.81 -22.18 18.62
N LEU A 536 -21.94 -21.19 18.36
CA LEU A 536 -20.53 -21.22 18.78
C LEU A 536 -20.37 -20.95 20.27
N ARG A 537 -21.19 -20.04 20.83
CA ARG A 537 -21.28 -19.78 22.26
C ARG A 537 -21.61 -21.07 22.99
N ASN A 538 -22.57 -21.86 22.50
CA ASN A 538 -22.93 -23.15 23.10
C ASN A 538 -21.83 -24.23 22.97
N ARG A 539 -20.92 -24.13 21.99
CA ARG A 539 -19.77 -25.05 21.86
C ARG A 539 -18.59 -24.67 22.76
N ILE A 540 -18.41 -23.38 23.04
CA ILE A 540 -17.34 -22.86 23.89
C ILE A 540 -17.88 -22.73 25.31
N THR A 541 -17.92 -23.84 26.03
CA THR A 541 -18.32 -23.93 27.44
C THR A 541 -17.13 -23.96 28.40
N TYR A 542 -15.93 -24.19 27.87
CA TYR A 542 -14.69 -24.35 28.65
C TYR A 542 -14.04 -23.03 29.08
N VAL A 543 -14.54 -21.87 28.62
CA VAL A 543 -14.10 -20.52 29.00
C VAL A 543 -15.32 -19.68 29.41
N SER A 544 -15.21 -18.95 30.51
CA SER A 544 -16.26 -18.07 31.04
C SER A 544 -15.77 -16.62 31.13
N GLY A 545 -16.67 -15.64 31.00
CA GLY A 545 -16.34 -14.21 31.10
C GLY A 545 -16.01 -13.53 29.77
N ASP A 546 -15.24 -12.44 29.84
CA ASP A 546 -14.91 -11.54 28.70
C ASP A 546 -14.06 -12.25 27.62
N ASP A 547 -13.19 -13.18 28.03
CA ASP A 547 -12.38 -14.00 27.11
C ASP A 547 -13.24 -14.86 26.17
N ARG A 548 -14.44 -15.27 26.62
CA ARG A 548 -15.39 -16.02 25.80
C ARG A 548 -15.89 -15.17 24.64
N GLU A 549 -16.08 -13.87 24.83
CA GLU A 549 -16.53 -12.97 23.76
C GLU A 549 -15.45 -12.75 22.70
N GLN A 550 -14.19 -12.71 23.12
CA GLN A 550 -13.06 -12.57 22.19
C GLN A 550 -12.90 -13.80 21.29
N LEU A 551 -13.17 -15.00 21.81
CA LEU A 551 -13.16 -16.25 21.02
C LEU A 551 -14.29 -16.34 19.99
N LEU A 552 -15.42 -15.64 20.21
CA LEU A 552 -16.53 -15.59 19.25
C LEU A 552 -16.17 -14.85 17.95
N PHE A 553 -15.07 -14.10 17.94
CA PHE A 553 -14.57 -13.36 16.77
C PHE A 553 -14.44 -14.25 15.52
N GLY A 554 -14.08 -15.53 15.67
CA GLY A 554 -13.98 -16.45 14.53
C GLY A 554 -15.30 -16.62 13.75
N ALA A 555 -16.46 -16.37 14.38
CA ALA A 555 -17.76 -16.38 13.73
C ALA A 555 -18.11 -15.06 13.04
N THR A 556 -17.68 -13.95 13.64
CA THR A 556 -18.11 -12.59 13.31
C THR A 556 -17.10 -11.82 12.47
N TRP A 557 -15.91 -12.39 12.20
CA TRP A 557 -14.79 -11.70 11.54
C TRP A 557 -15.21 -10.86 10.32
N PHE A 558 -16.02 -11.42 9.41
CA PHE A 558 -16.46 -10.70 8.20
C PHE A 558 -17.41 -9.55 8.51
N TYR A 559 -18.35 -9.75 9.43
CA TYR A 559 -19.27 -8.71 9.88
C TYR A 559 -18.51 -7.58 10.58
N ASP A 560 -17.57 -7.94 11.46
CA ASP A 560 -16.74 -6.99 12.20
C ASP A 560 -15.77 -6.25 11.28
N LEU A 561 -15.21 -6.89 10.25
CA LEU A 561 -14.38 -6.25 9.23
C LEU A 561 -15.17 -5.16 8.51
N ILE A 562 -16.37 -5.48 8.02
CA ILE A 562 -17.19 -4.49 7.32
C ILE A 562 -17.56 -3.34 8.27
N ARG A 563 -17.97 -3.66 9.50
CA ARG A 563 -18.48 -2.66 10.45
C ARG A 563 -17.39 -1.77 11.03
N GLN A 564 -16.23 -2.33 11.37
CA GLN A 564 -15.16 -1.64 12.09
C GLN A 564 -14.08 -1.07 11.16
N VAL A 565 -13.95 -1.60 9.94
CA VAL A 565 -12.95 -1.15 8.96
C VAL A 565 -13.64 -0.56 7.74
N ALA A 566 -14.41 -1.35 6.98
CA ALA A 566 -14.90 -0.91 5.67
C ALA A 566 -15.81 0.33 5.77
N ILE A 567 -16.75 0.36 6.73
CA ILE A 567 -17.66 1.51 6.90
C ILE A 567 -16.87 2.80 7.24
N PRO A 568 -16.03 2.85 8.28
CA PRO A 568 -15.20 4.03 8.55
C PRO A 568 -14.30 4.44 7.36
N CYS A 569 -13.67 3.47 6.68
CA CYS A 569 -12.81 3.77 5.53
C CYS A 569 -13.59 4.37 4.36
N ILE A 570 -14.78 3.83 4.04
CA ILE A 570 -15.64 4.38 2.99
C ILE A 570 -16.10 5.79 3.37
N VAL A 571 -16.43 6.04 4.64
CA VAL A 571 -16.81 7.39 5.10
C VAL A 571 -15.63 8.36 4.97
N LEU A 572 -14.43 7.98 5.41
CA LEU A 572 -13.23 8.82 5.29
C LEU A 572 -12.89 9.13 3.83
N LEU A 573 -13.01 8.15 2.94
CA LEU A 573 -12.72 8.30 1.52
C LEU A 573 -13.84 9.02 0.76
N SER A 574 -15.07 9.00 1.28
CA SER A 574 -16.21 9.66 0.64
C SER A 574 -16.03 11.17 0.55
N LEU A 575 -15.49 11.82 1.58
CA LEU A 575 -15.32 13.27 1.60
C LEU A 575 -14.41 13.77 0.46
N PRO A 576 -13.14 13.33 0.33
CA PRO A 576 -12.27 13.78 -0.76
C PRO A 576 -12.79 13.34 -2.13
N LEU A 577 -13.37 12.14 -2.24
CA LEU A 577 -13.96 11.67 -3.49
C LEU A 577 -15.13 12.56 -3.95
N CYS A 578 -16.01 12.96 -3.03
CA CYS A 578 -17.12 13.88 -3.34
C CYS A 578 -16.62 15.27 -3.73
N VAL A 579 -15.55 15.78 -3.10
CA VAL A 579 -14.92 17.05 -3.49
C VAL A 579 -14.34 16.94 -4.91
N ARG A 580 -13.59 15.87 -5.20
CA ARG A 580 -13.03 15.64 -6.54
C ARG A 580 -14.11 15.54 -7.62
N LEU A 581 -15.16 14.75 -7.37
CA LEU A 581 -16.28 14.61 -8.31
C LEU A 581 -17.02 15.94 -8.52
N SER A 582 -17.18 16.75 -7.47
CA SER A 582 -17.80 18.07 -7.57
C SER A 582 -16.97 19.04 -8.40
N LEU A 583 -15.65 19.07 -8.19
CA LEU A 583 -14.73 19.93 -8.95
C LEU A 583 -14.61 19.47 -10.41
N GLY A 584 -14.64 18.15 -10.65
CA GLY A 584 -14.60 17.58 -12.00
C GLY A 584 -15.81 17.91 -12.87
N ILE A 585 -16.98 18.26 -12.29
CA ILE A 585 -18.13 18.76 -13.06
C ILE A 585 -17.86 20.12 -13.69
N PHE A 586 -17.01 20.91 -13.04
CA PHE A 586 -16.63 22.26 -13.45
C PHE A 586 -15.20 22.32 -14.00
N ASP A 587 -14.59 21.17 -14.29
CA ASP A 587 -13.23 21.05 -14.86
C ASP A 587 -12.10 21.62 -13.98
N PHE A 588 -12.31 21.76 -12.66
CA PHE A 588 -11.32 22.24 -11.68
C PHE A 588 -10.58 21.10 -10.94
N ASP A 589 -10.30 19.98 -11.61
CA ASP A 589 -9.62 18.82 -11.01
C ASP A 589 -8.24 19.17 -10.42
N ASP A 590 -7.51 20.12 -11.01
CA ASP A 590 -6.17 20.53 -10.55
C ASP A 590 -6.19 21.21 -9.17
N LEU A 591 -7.28 21.90 -8.80
CA LEU A 591 -7.44 22.47 -7.45
C LEU A 591 -7.53 21.36 -6.40
N PHE A 592 -8.23 20.26 -6.71
CA PHE A 592 -8.29 19.10 -5.81
C PHE A 592 -6.88 18.55 -5.56
N VAL A 593 -6.07 18.38 -6.61
CA VAL A 593 -4.68 17.89 -6.49
C VAL A 593 -3.85 18.84 -5.62
N ARG A 594 -3.96 20.16 -5.83
CA ARG A 594 -3.25 21.16 -5.03
C ARG A 594 -3.64 21.12 -3.54
N PHE A 595 -4.92 20.97 -3.20
CA PHE A 595 -5.35 20.93 -1.80
C PHE A 595 -5.21 19.54 -1.16
N TYR A 596 -5.35 18.45 -1.92
CA TYR A 596 -5.39 17.10 -1.36
C TYR A 596 -4.01 16.45 -1.29
N GLU A 597 -3.24 16.56 -2.38
CA GLU A 597 -1.97 15.85 -2.56
C GLU A 597 -0.78 16.68 -2.08
N ARG A 598 -0.79 18.00 -2.31
CA ARG A 598 0.32 18.86 -1.86
C ARG A 598 0.27 19.05 -0.34
N PRO A 599 1.42 18.98 0.37
CA PRO A 599 1.46 19.26 1.79
C PRO A 599 1.10 20.71 2.11
N PHE A 600 0.33 20.92 3.18
CA PHE A 600 -0.01 22.28 3.65
C PHE A 600 1.09 22.85 4.54
N ILE A 601 1.78 21.98 5.26
CA ILE A 601 2.89 22.33 6.15
C ILE A 601 4.13 21.67 5.57
N HIS A 602 5.05 22.51 5.10
CA HIS A 602 6.38 22.14 4.66
C HIS A 602 7.39 22.87 5.54
N LEU A 603 8.05 22.14 6.44
CA LEU A 603 9.18 22.68 7.20
C LEU A 603 10.46 22.10 6.60
N THR A 604 11.27 22.95 5.99
CA THR A 604 12.61 22.60 5.49
C THR A 604 13.67 23.02 6.50
N ASP A 605 14.66 22.16 6.72
CA ASP A 605 15.86 22.51 7.50
C ASP A 605 16.80 23.41 6.69
N MET A 606 17.84 23.94 7.31
CA MET A 606 18.91 24.77 6.71
C MET A 606 19.62 24.11 5.51
N ASN A 607 19.46 22.80 5.31
CA ASN A 607 20.03 22.03 4.21
C ASN A 607 19.00 21.70 3.09
N ASP A 608 17.85 22.38 3.05
CA ASP A 608 16.73 22.10 2.13
C ASP A 608 16.19 20.66 2.20
N VAL A 609 16.44 19.96 3.32
CA VAL A 609 15.84 18.66 3.60
C VAL A 609 14.49 18.87 4.26
N GLU A 610 13.43 18.31 3.68
CA GLU A 610 12.09 18.32 4.24
C GLU A 610 12.08 17.57 5.59
N THR A 611 11.72 18.28 6.68
CA THR A 611 11.67 17.73 8.04
C THR A 611 10.26 17.41 8.49
N LEU A 612 9.25 18.04 7.89
CA LEU A 612 7.86 17.77 8.17
C LEU A 612 7.02 18.12 6.94
N SER A 613 6.37 17.10 6.36
CA SER A 613 5.45 17.26 5.24
C SER A 613 4.09 16.67 5.62
N ILE A 614 3.11 17.53 5.94
CA ILE A 614 1.74 17.08 6.27
C ILE A 614 0.79 17.47 5.14
N SER A 615 0.24 16.46 4.45
CA SER A 615 -0.79 16.60 3.42
C SER A 615 -2.15 16.05 3.90
N ALA A 616 -3.26 16.51 3.30
CA ALA A 616 -4.59 15.95 3.59
C ALA A 616 -4.64 14.45 3.29
N GLN A 617 -4.01 14.03 2.19
CA GLN A 617 -3.89 12.63 1.82
C GLN A 617 -3.21 11.79 2.90
N SER A 618 -2.07 12.26 3.43
CA SER A 618 -1.33 11.53 4.49
C SER A 618 -2.19 11.32 5.74
N ILE A 619 -2.97 12.33 6.15
CA ILE A 619 -3.85 12.26 7.32
C ILE A 619 -4.94 11.21 7.10
N ILE A 620 -5.62 11.23 5.95
CA ILE A 620 -6.68 10.25 5.65
C ILE A 620 -6.12 8.84 5.55
N TYR A 621 -4.95 8.68 4.91
CA TYR A 621 -4.26 7.40 4.83
C TYR A 621 -3.94 6.84 6.22
N LEU A 622 -3.39 7.66 7.13
CA LEU A 622 -3.08 7.24 8.50
C LEU A 622 -4.34 6.92 9.32
N LEU A 623 -5.44 7.65 9.13
CA LEU A 623 -6.73 7.32 9.76
C LEU A 623 -7.29 5.98 9.26
N ILE A 624 -7.21 5.71 7.96
CA ILE A 624 -7.60 4.41 7.38
C ILE A 624 -6.73 3.30 7.96
N LEU A 625 -5.41 3.51 8.00
CA LEU A 625 -4.46 2.55 8.55
C LEU A 625 -4.74 2.27 10.03
N PHE A 626 -5.10 3.29 10.82
CA PHE A 626 -5.48 3.14 12.22
C PHE A 626 -6.66 2.16 12.39
N TYR A 627 -7.73 2.30 11.60
CA TYR A 627 -8.88 1.39 11.67
C TYR A 627 -8.51 -0.04 11.26
N VAL A 628 -7.68 -0.19 10.22
CA VAL A 628 -7.17 -1.49 9.74
C VAL A 628 -6.32 -2.16 10.82
N LEU A 629 -5.32 -1.47 11.37
CA LEU A 629 -4.43 -2.02 12.40
C LEU A 629 -5.15 -2.32 13.71
N ARG A 630 -6.14 -1.51 14.09
CA ARG A 630 -7.01 -1.81 15.24
C ARG A 630 -7.78 -3.12 15.05
N TYR A 631 -8.30 -3.38 13.85
CA TYR A 631 -8.96 -4.64 13.54
C TYR A 631 -7.97 -5.82 13.49
N ILE A 632 -6.79 -5.63 12.89
CA ILE A 632 -5.72 -6.63 12.87
C ILE A 632 -5.31 -6.99 14.31
N SER A 633 -5.14 -6.01 15.20
CA SER A 633 -4.84 -6.24 16.62
C SER A 633 -5.90 -7.12 17.26
N ARG A 634 -7.18 -6.79 17.11
CA ARG A 634 -8.27 -7.63 17.63
C ARG A 634 -8.26 -9.05 17.05
N ALA A 635 -8.01 -9.18 15.75
CA ALA A 635 -7.94 -10.48 15.08
C ALA A 635 -6.78 -11.34 15.59
N VAL A 636 -5.59 -10.75 15.75
CA VAL A 636 -4.40 -11.42 16.27
C VAL A 636 -4.61 -11.84 17.73
N HIS A 637 -5.24 -11.00 18.56
CA HIS A 637 -5.61 -11.38 19.95
C HIS A 637 -6.52 -12.60 19.98
N ALA A 638 -7.59 -12.59 19.19
CA ALA A 638 -8.54 -13.71 19.14
C ALA A 638 -7.88 -15.02 18.67
N ILE A 639 -7.04 -14.95 17.65
CA ILE A 639 -6.29 -16.11 17.13
C ILE A 639 -5.30 -16.63 18.17
N TRP A 640 -4.56 -15.74 18.82
CA TRP A 640 -3.57 -16.10 19.83
C TRP A 640 -4.21 -16.76 21.05
N GLN A 641 -5.31 -16.20 21.56
CA GLN A 641 -6.09 -16.79 22.63
C GLN A 641 -6.62 -18.17 22.24
N TYR A 642 -7.25 -18.30 21.07
CA TYR A 642 -7.75 -19.57 20.58
C TYR A 642 -6.63 -20.63 20.50
N ALA A 643 -5.48 -20.30 19.91
CA ALA A 643 -4.35 -21.20 19.82
C ALA A 643 -3.83 -21.63 21.20
N ARG A 644 -3.77 -20.70 22.16
CA ARG A 644 -3.29 -20.98 23.51
C ARG A 644 -4.25 -21.86 24.31
N TYR A 645 -5.55 -21.63 24.20
CA TYR A 645 -6.56 -22.48 24.83
C TYR A 645 -6.53 -23.91 24.25
N VAL A 646 -6.47 -24.06 22.92
CA VAL A 646 -6.43 -25.38 22.27
C VAL A 646 -5.16 -26.16 22.63
N THR A 647 -4.00 -25.50 22.63
CA THR A 647 -2.74 -26.14 23.01
C THR A 647 -2.72 -26.56 24.48
N PHE A 648 -3.28 -25.74 25.38
CA PHE A 648 -3.39 -26.07 26.80
C PHE A 648 -4.29 -27.28 27.05
N MET A 649 -5.47 -27.33 26.41
CA MET A 649 -6.41 -28.46 26.55
C MET A 649 -5.79 -29.76 26.01
N ARG A 650 -5.12 -29.71 24.85
CA ARG A 650 -4.44 -30.87 24.28
C ARG A 650 -3.32 -31.41 25.18
N LYS A 651 -2.56 -30.53 25.82
CA LYS A 651 -1.43 -30.93 26.68
C LYS A 651 -1.90 -31.59 27.98
N HIS A 652 -3.00 -31.12 28.58
CA HIS A 652 -3.48 -31.62 29.87
C HIS A 652 -4.64 -32.62 29.75
N ASN A 653 -5.11 -32.90 28.53
CA ASN A 653 -6.26 -33.77 28.24
C ASN A 653 -7.50 -33.43 29.10
N ARG A 654 -7.81 -32.13 29.21
CA ARG A 654 -8.94 -31.59 29.99
C ARG A 654 -9.92 -30.86 29.09
N ASP A 655 -11.19 -31.02 29.41
CA ASP A 655 -12.30 -30.39 28.67
C ASP A 655 -12.73 -29.02 29.22
N SER A 656 -12.21 -28.60 30.38
CA SER A 656 -12.52 -27.30 30.98
C SER A 656 -11.30 -26.67 31.67
N ILE A 657 -11.27 -25.34 31.69
CA ILE A 657 -10.15 -24.53 32.19
C ILE A 657 -10.68 -23.58 33.26
N ARG A 658 -9.98 -23.46 34.39
CA ARG A 658 -10.37 -22.53 35.46
C ARG A 658 -10.05 -21.08 35.06
N PRO A 659 -10.85 -20.10 35.49
CA PRO A 659 -10.53 -18.70 35.26
C PRO A 659 -9.15 -18.36 35.86
N ASN A 660 -8.34 -17.58 35.15
CA ASN A 660 -6.95 -17.24 35.49
C ASN A 660 -5.93 -18.40 35.53
N GLU A 661 -6.27 -19.60 35.08
CA GLU A 661 -5.29 -20.70 35.00
C GLU A 661 -4.27 -20.48 33.85
N ILE A 662 -4.63 -19.66 32.86
CA ILE A 662 -3.77 -19.30 31.72
C ILE A 662 -3.45 -17.81 31.76
N ASN A 663 -2.17 -17.47 31.90
CA ASN A 663 -1.69 -16.09 31.91
C ASN A 663 -1.70 -15.46 30.51
N LEU A 664 -2.85 -14.99 30.03
CA LEU A 664 -3.04 -14.36 28.70
C LEU A 664 -2.53 -12.91 28.63
N SER A 665 -2.40 -12.23 29.76
CA SER A 665 -2.05 -10.80 29.83
C SER A 665 -0.73 -10.44 29.13
N LEU A 666 0.30 -11.26 29.31
CA LEU A 666 1.64 -10.98 28.77
C LEU A 666 1.65 -10.99 27.24
N GLY A 667 1.13 -12.05 26.62
CA GLY A 667 1.12 -12.14 25.15
C GLY A 667 0.19 -11.12 24.51
N ASN A 668 -0.95 -10.81 25.14
CA ASN A 668 -1.80 -9.71 24.70
C ASN A 668 -1.04 -8.37 24.76
N SER A 669 -0.36 -8.07 25.86
CA SER A 669 0.40 -6.82 25.96
C SER A 669 1.48 -6.71 24.87
N ILE A 670 2.24 -7.79 24.62
CA ILE A 670 3.28 -7.82 23.58
C ILE A 670 2.68 -7.61 22.18
N ILE A 671 1.59 -8.29 21.84
CA ILE A 671 0.92 -8.16 20.55
C ILE A 671 0.45 -6.71 20.34
N SER A 672 -0.19 -6.11 21.36
CA SER A 672 -0.67 -4.73 21.27
C SER A 672 0.50 -3.76 21.08
N VAL A 673 1.56 -3.88 21.88
CA VAL A 673 2.76 -3.01 21.77
C VAL A 673 3.39 -3.13 20.39
N PHE A 674 3.54 -4.35 19.86
CA PHE A 674 4.14 -4.57 18.55
C PHE A 674 3.34 -3.92 17.42
N ILE A 675 2.02 -4.10 17.40
CA ILE A 675 1.15 -3.55 16.35
C ILE A 675 1.12 -2.01 16.41
N TRP A 676 1.01 -1.43 17.60
CA TRP A 676 1.03 0.02 17.75
C TRP A 676 2.41 0.63 17.50
N MET A 677 3.50 -0.10 17.75
CA MET A 677 4.84 0.30 17.35
C MET A 677 4.98 0.34 15.82
N VAL A 678 4.47 -0.66 15.10
CA VAL A 678 4.43 -0.63 13.62
C VAL A 678 3.63 0.56 13.12
N PHE A 679 2.48 0.87 13.72
CA PHE A 679 1.71 2.07 13.37
C PHE A 679 2.53 3.35 13.58
N ALA A 680 3.19 3.50 14.73
CA ALA A 680 4.03 4.65 15.02
C ALA A 680 5.18 4.83 14.02
N LEU A 681 5.81 3.72 13.60
CA LEU A 681 6.85 3.75 12.56
C LEU A 681 6.30 4.25 11.22
N VAL A 682 5.12 3.78 10.80
CA VAL A 682 4.50 4.24 9.54
C VAL A 682 4.14 5.72 9.61
N VAL A 683 3.67 6.22 10.76
CA VAL A 683 3.41 7.66 10.96
C VAL A 683 4.70 8.48 10.81
N ILE A 684 5.80 8.04 11.44
CA ILE A 684 7.09 8.70 11.38
C ILE A 684 7.61 8.77 9.93
N THR A 685 7.47 7.68 9.16
CA THR A 685 7.91 7.64 7.76
C THR A 685 7.04 8.49 6.85
N GLU A 686 5.72 8.46 7.03
CA GLU A 686 4.78 9.19 6.17
C GLU A 686 4.87 10.71 6.36
N TRP A 687 5.11 11.17 7.59
CA TRP A 687 5.28 12.59 7.91
C TRP A 687 6.73 13.08 7.79
N GLN A 688 7.65 12.22 7.37
CA GLN A 688 9.07 12.52 7.16
C GLN A 688 9.75 13.15 8.39
N ILE A 689 9.35 12.74 9.59
CA ILE A 689 9.89 13.30 10.83
C ILE A 689 11.41 13.03 10.88
N PRO A 690 12.26 14.02 11.23
CA PRO A 690 13.71 13.88 11.21
C PRO A 690 14.17 12.73 12.13
N THR A 691 14.67 11.66 11.50
CA THR A 691 15.05 10.42 12.17
C THR A 691 16.28 10.57 13.07
N GLY A 692 17.08 11.62 12.91
CA GLY A 692 18.26 11.87 13.76
C GLY A 692 17.91 12.04 15.24
N SER A 693 16.93 12.89 15.56
CA SER A 693 16.48 13.13 16.94
C SER A 693 15.77 11.91 17.54
N LEU A 694 14.94 11.24 16.74
CA LEU A 694 14.27 9.99 17.10
C LEU A 694 15.28 8.86 17.32
N GLY A 695 16.37 8.80 16.54
CA GLY A 695 17.45 7.84 16.68
C GLY A 695 18.17 7.97 18.02
N LEU A 696 18.37 9.20 18.50
CA LEU A 696 18.93 9.45 19.84
C LEU A 696 18.00 8.92 20.95
N ILE A 697 16.70 9.23 20.86
CA ILE A 697 15.68 8.78 21.82
C ILE A 697 15.56 7.25 21.78
N ALA A 698 15.50 6.66 20.59
CA ALA A 698 15.45 5.21 20.38
C ALA A 698 16.72 4.52 20.90
N GLY A 699 17.90 5.13 20.71
CA GLY A 699 19.16 4.67 21.27
C GLY A 699 19.14 4.66 22.80
N GLY A 700 18.66 5.74 23.42
CA GLY A 700 18.49 5.85 24.87
C GLY A 700 17.49 4.83 25.43
N LEU A 701 16.33 4.68 24.80
CA LEU A 701 15.31 3.68 25.16
C LEU A 701 15.85 2.25 25.01
N SER A 702 16.56 1.97 23.92
CA SER A 702 17.18 0.65 23.67
C SER A 702 18.22 0.33 24.74
N ALA A 703 19.08 1.29 25.10
CA ALA A 703 20.03 1.13 26.20
C ALA A 703 19.30 0.88 27.53
N GLY A 704 18.24 1.64 27.84
CA GLY A 704 17.43 1.45 29.04
C GLY A 704 16.77 0.09 29.13
N VAL A 705 16.14 -0.38 28.05
CA VAL A 705 15.53 -1.72 27.95
C VAL A 705 16.59 -2.81 28.07
N GLY A 706 17.74 -2.64 27.43
CA GLY A 706 18.87 -3.57 27.52
C GLY A 706 19.40 -3.70 28.95
N LEU A 707 19.53 -2.58 29.67
CA LEU A 707 19.94 -2.57 31.08
C LEU A 707 18.89 -3.24 31.98
N ALA A 708 17.60 -3.00 31.76
CA ALA A 708 16.52 -3.63 32.52
C ALA A 708 16.44 -5.15 32.26
N LEU A 709 16.75 -5.60 31.05
CA LEU A 709 16.70 -7.03 30.67
C LEU A 709 18.00 -7.80 31.01
N LYS A 710 19.04 -7.10 31.47
CA LYS A 710 20.36 -7.67 31.77
C LYS A 710 20.28 -8.93 32.64
N ASP A 711 19.55 -8.88 33.75
CA ASP A 711 19.46 -10.01 34.68
C ASP A 711 18.63 -11.17 34.12
N VAL A 712 17.62 -10.89 33.30
CA VAL A 712 16.82 -11.92 32.63
C VAL A 712 17.67 -12.69 31.62
N ILE A 713 18.47 -11.98 30.82
CA ILE A 713 19.40 -12.60 29.85
C ILE A 713 20.47 -13.41 30.58
N ASN A 714 21.02 -12.90 31.69
CA ASN A 714 21.99 -13.63 32.50
C ASN A 714 21.41 -14.96 33.01
N ASN A 715 20.21 -14.94 33.59
CA ASN A 715 19.54 -16.16 34.04
C ASN A 715 19.28 -17.15 32.90
N PHE A 716 18.93 -16.66 31.71
CA PHE A 716 18.75 -17.47 30.51
C PHE A 716 20.03 -18.19 30.07
N ILE A 717 21.14 -17.43 29.96
CA ILE A 717 22.45 -17.99 29.55
C ILE A 717 22.93 -19.03 30.57
N TYR A 718 22.85 -18.73 31.87
CA TYR A 718 23.22 -19.69 32.91
C TYR A 718 22.30 -20.91 32.91
N GLY A 719 21.01 -20.74 32.62
CA GLY A 719 20.07 -21.86 32.45
C GLY A 719 20.52 -22.84 31.37
N ILE A 720 20.90 -22.34 30.19
CA ILE A 720 21.46 -23.16 29.10
C ILE A 720 22.74 -23.88 29.55
N GLN A 721 23.63 -23.18 30.26
CA GLN A 721 24.87 -23.78 30.75
C GLN A 721 24.64 -24.88 31.80
N LEU A 722 23.65 -24.70 32.68
CA LEU A 722 23.26 -25.72 33.67
C LEU A 722 22.68 -26.95 32.98
N MET A 723 21.76 -26.75 32.02
CA MET A 723 21.19 -27.80 31.18
C MET A 723 22.25 -28.53 30.33
N GLY A 724 23.32 -27.85 29.95
CA GLY A 724 24.43 -28.38 29.14
C GLY A 724 25.26 -29.48 29.81
N GLY A 725 24.99 -29.83 31.07
CA GLY A 725 25.56 -31.02 31.72
C GLY A 725 26.13 -30.81 33.12
N ARG A 726 26.08 -29.59 33.68
CA ARG A 726 26.52 -29.33 35.07
C ARG A 726 25.54 -29.88 36.11
N LEU A 727 24.26 -29.96 35.77
CA LEU A 727 23.19 -30.49 36.60
C LEU A 727 22.24 -31.33 35.73
N ARG A 728 21.67 -32.38 36.30
CA ARG A 728 20.62 -33.17 35.65
C ARG A 728 19.36 -33.17 36.50
N VAL A 729 18.22 -33.32 35.83
CA VAL A 729 16.94 -33.55 36.51
C VAL A 729 17.05 -34.87 37.27
N GLY A 730 16.77 -34.83 38.57
CA GLY A 730 16.90 -35.96 39.50
C GLY A 730 18.17 -35.96 40.35
N ASP A 731 19.15 -35.08 40.10
CA ASP A 731 20.33 -34.93 40.95
C ASP A 731 19.96 -34.34 42.32
N TRP A 732 20.65 -34.76 43.37
CA TRP A 732 20.62 -34.12 44.69
C TRP A 732 21.69 -33.04 44.76
N ILE A 733 21.27 -31.85 45.18
CA ILE A 733 22.14 -30.70 45.37
C ILE A 733 22.01 -30.11 46.76
N GLU A 734 23.11 -29.50 47.22
CA GLU A 734 23.16 -28.72 48.44
C GLU A 734 23.69 -27.31 48.10
N CYS A 735 22.88 -26.31 48.40
CA CYS A 735 23.19 -24.90 48.18
C CYS A 735 22.70 -24.09 49.40
N ASP A 736 23.57 -23.24 49.96
CA ASP A 736 23.28 -22.47 51.18
C ASP A 736 22.75 -23.31 52.35
N GLY A 737 23.24 -24.56 52.50
CA GLY A 737 22.82 -25.50 53.54
C GLY A 737 21.46 -26.17 53.32
N ILE A 738 20.79 -25.87 52.20
CA ILE A 738 19.51 -26.50 51.84
C ILE A 738 19.79 -27.63 50.87
N ARG A 739 19.34 -28.84 51.23
CA ARG A 739 19.43 -30.05 50.41
C ARG A 739 18.11 -30.31 49.70
N GLY A 740 18.18 -30.58 48.40
CA GLY A 740 17.01 -30.89 47.61
C GLY A 740 17.32 -31.65 46.34
N LYS A 741 16.31 -32.34 45.82
CA LYS A 741 16.36 -33.09 44.58
C LYS A 741 15.84 -32.23 43.43
N VAL A 742 16.60 -32.09 42.36
CA VAL A 742 16.22 -31.26 41.21
C VAL A 742 15.02 -31.88 40.48
N THR A 743 13.89 -31.16 40.46
CA THR A 743 12.65 -31.57 39.78
C THR A 743 12.63 -31.11 38.33
N ALA A 744 13.03 -29.87 38.08
CA ALA A 744 13.09 -29.28 36.75
C ALA A 744 14.17 -28.22 36.65
N ILE A 745 14.75 -28.08 35.46
CA ILE A 745 15.64 -26.96 35.12
C ILE A 745 14.87 -26.14 34.09
N ASN A 746 14.49 -24.92 34.45
CA ASN A 746 13.84 -23.96 33.57
C ASN A 746 14.86 -22.93 33.07
N TYR A 747 14.46 -22.13 32.08
CA TYR A 747 15.32 -21.10 31.51
C TYR A 747 15.65 -19.96 32.50
N GLN A 748 14.84 -19.75 33.54
CA GLN A 748 15.08 -18.72 34.58
C GLN A 748 15.56 -19.29 35.92
N CYS A 749 15.11 -20.50 36.29
CA CYS A 749 15.39 -21.09 37.59
C CYS A 749 15.56 -22.61 37.54
N VAL A 750 16.27 -23.16 38.52
CA VAL A 750 16.27 -24.58 38.86
C VAL A 750 15.27 -24.79 39.99
N GLN A 751 14.35 -25.74 39.80
CA GLN A 751 13.40 -26.18 40.82
C GLN A 751 13.97 -27.42 41.50
N ALA A 752 14.00 -27.40 42.82
CA ALA A 752 14.43 -28.51 43.66
C ALA A 752 13.41 -28.77 44.76
N GLU A 753 12.99 -30.02 44.90
CA GLU A 753 12.16 -30.50 45.99
C GLU A 753 13.05 -30.70 47.22
N THR A 754 12.77 -29.97 48.28
CA THR A 754 13.48 -30.11 49.56
C THR A 754 13.04 -31.39 50.26
N ILE A 755 13.81 -31.81 51.27
CA ILE A 755 13.46 -32.98 52.10
C ILE A 755 12.13 -32.76 52.84
N GLU A 756 11.74 -31.51 53.07
CA GLU A 756 10.46 -31.14 53.71
C GLU A 756 9.25 -31.26 52.75
N GLY A 757 9.47 -31.60 51.47
CA GLY A 757 8.43 -31.71 50.46
C GLY A 757 7.99 -30.36 49.87
N THR A 758 8.77 -29.30 50.07
CA THR A 758 8.53 -27.98 49.45
C THR A 758 9.33 -27.82 48.16
N GLU A 759 8.75 -27.19 47.14
CA GLU A 759 9.45 -26.90 45.89
C GLU A 759 10.15 -25.54 45.99
N MET A 760 11.49 -25.57 46.06
CA MET A 760 12.32 -24.38 46.11
C MET A 760 12.85 -24.03 44.72
N SER A 761 12.72 -22.75 44.33
CA SER A 761 13.20 -22.25 43.05
C SER A 761 14.44 -21.38 43.22
N PHE A 762 15.57 -21.84 42.67
CA PHE A 762 16.82 -21.08 42.64
C PHE A 762 16.96 -20.37 41.29
N LEU A 763 17.16 -19.05 41.27
CA LEU A 763 17.52 -18.34 40.04
C LEU A 763 18.83 -18.89 39.48
N ASN A 764 18.88 -19.12 38.16
CA ASN A 764 20.03 -19.75 37.51
C ASN A 764 21.33 -18.96 37.76
N SER A 765 21.26 -17.62 37.72
CA SER A 765 22.40 -16.75 38.04
C SER A 765 22.86 -16.87 39.48
N SER A 766 21.94 -17.02 40.45
CA SER A 766 22.26 -17.18 41.86
C SER A 766 22.89 -18.54 42.13
N LEU A 767 22.32 -19.61 41.56
CA LEU A 767 22.86 -20.96 41.69
C LEU A 767 24.23 -21.10 41.02
N PHE A 768 24.44 -20.45 39.87
CA PHE A 768 25.73 -20.48 39.18
C PHE A 768 26.78 -19.56 39.81
N GLY A 769 26.34 -18.43 40.39
CA GLY A 769 27.21 -17.47 41.07
C GLY A 769 27.67 -17.94 42.45
N LYS A 770 26.91 -18.83 43.11
CA LYS A 770 27.27 -19.46 44.37
C LYS A 770 27.89 -20.84 44.16
N ASN A 771 28.71 -21.28 45.10
CA ASN A 771 29.19 -22.65 45.12
C ASN A 771 28.07 -23.57 45.60
N PHE A 772 27.72 -24.58 44.79
CA PHE A 772 26.78 -25.63 45.16
C PHE A 772 27.46 -27.00 45.05
N ASN A 773 27.09 -27.92 45.94
CA ASN A 773 27.58 -29.30 45.91
C ASN A 773 26.57 -30.17 45.17
N ASN A 774 27.03 -30.87 44.13
CA ASN A 774 26.24 -31.94 43.51
C ASN A 774 26.59 -33.27 44.22
N LEU A 775 25.70 -33.72 45.08
CA LEU A 775 25.88 -34.89 45.93
C LEU A 775 25.78 -36.21 45.13
N THR A 776 25.08 -36.19 43.99
CA THR A 776 24.83 -37.40 43.17
C THR A 776 25.95 -37.71 42.19
N ARG A 777 26.74 -36.70 41.76
CA ARG A 777 27.77 -36.87 40.72
C ARG A 777 28.90 -37.83 41.12
N ASN A 778 29.23 -37.94 42.40
CA ASN A 778 30.28 -38.82 42.91
C ASN A 778 29.71 -40.19 43.31
N ASN A 779 29.08 -40.90 42.38
CA ASN A 779 28.46 -42.23 42.56
C ASN A 779 27.24 -42.30 43.50
N SER A 780 26.58 -41.17 43.81
CA SER A 780 25.37 -41.10 44.68
C SER A 780 25.56 -41.51 46.14
N TYR A 781 26.79 -41.73 46.60
CA TYR A 781 27.09 -42.01 48.00
C TYR A 781 27.82 -40.84 48.65
N GLU A 782 27.42 -40.46 49.86
CA GLU A 782 28.08 -39.44 50.68
C GLU A 782 28.60 -40.03 51.98
N LEU A 783 29.69 -39.46 52.51
CA LEU A 783 30.26 -39.89 53.77
C LEU A 783 29.42 -39.35 54.93
N THR A 784 28.75 -40.25 55.66
CA THR A 784 28.03 -39.92 56.90
C THR A 784 28.91 -40.23 58.10
N ILE A 785 29.00 -39.28 59.03
CA ILE A 785 29.74 -39.41 60.28
C ILE A 785 28.74 -39.38 61.43
N ILE A 786 28.75 -40.42 62.27
CA ILE A 786 27.93 -40.54 63.46
C ILE A 786 28.86 -40.59 64.66
N THR A 787 28.72 -39.62 65.55
CA THR A 787 29.57 -39.47 66.73
C THR A 787 28.82 -39.98 67.96
N VAL A 788 29.46 -40.85 68.75
CA VAL A 788 28.93 -41.37 70.00
C VAL A 788 30.00 -41.31 71.09
N GLY A 789 29.66 -40.72 72.23
CA GLY A 789 30.58 -40.56 73.38
C GLY A 789 30.49 -41.75 74.35
N VAL A 790 31.62 -42.40 74.62
CA VAL A 790 31.73 -43.48 75.62
C VAL A 790 32.54 -43.02 76.84
N ALA A 791 32.28 -43.63 78.01
CA ALA A 791 32.94 -43.24 79.26
C ALA A 791 34.46 -43.51 79.22
N TYR A 792 35.24 -42.62 79.85
CA TYR A 792 36.68 -42.82 80.01
C TYR A 792 36.98 -44.12 80.78
N GLY A 793 38.01 -44.84 80.34
CA GLY A 793 38.37 -46.16 80.88
C GLY A 793 37.73 -47.34 80.14
N THR A 794 36.82 -47.10 79.19
CA THR A 794 36.32 -48.16 78.30
C THR A 794 37.35 -48.57 77.25
N SER A 795 37.42 -49.87 76.93
CA SER A 795 38.35 -50.38 75.91
C SER A 795 37.89 -49.97 74.51
N VAL A 796 38.60 -49.02 73.89
CA VAL A 796 38.30 -48.53 72.53
C VAL A 796 38.28 -49.66 71.49
N GLN A 797 39.15 -50.66 71.65
CA GLN A 797 39.20 -51.81 70.73
C GLN A 797 37.92 -52.65 70.83
N HIS A 798 37.42 -52.87 72.05
CA HIS A 798 36.17 -53.60 72.26
C HIS A 798 34.97 -52.83 71.69
N VAL A 799 34.92 -51.51 71.91
CA VAL A 799 33.87 -50.65 71.35
C VAL A 799 33.88 -50.67 69.82
N ARG A 800 35.07 -50.65 69.21
CA ARG A 800 35.24 -50.75 67.75
C ARG A 800 34.65 -52.04 67.20
N GLU A 801 34.93 -53.18 67.82
CA GLU A 801 34.44 -54.49 67.38
C GLU A 801 32.90 -54.57 67.44
N VAL A 802 32.31 -54.14 68.56
CA VAL A 802 30.86 -54.12 68.77
C VAL A 802 30.16 -53.22 67.75
N LEU A 803 30.70 -52.01 67.51
CA LEU A 803 30.13 -51.06 66.56
C LEU A 803 30.26 -51.53 65.11
N VAL A 804 31.38 -52.15 64.73
CA VAL A 804 31.55 -52.71 63.38
C VAL A 804 30.55 -53.85 63.16
N GLU A 805 30.38 -54.76 64.12
CA GLU A 805 29.43 -55.87 64.01
C GLU A 805 27.97 -55.37 63.91
N ALA A 806 27.60 -54.39 64.74
CA ALA A 806 26.26 -53.81 64.73
C ALA A 806 25.96 -53.09 63.40
N MET A 807 26.92 -52.31 62.90
CA MET A 807 26.74 -51.54 61.65
C MET A 807 26.77 -52.42 60.40
N GLN A 808 27.46 -53.57 60.41
CA GLN A 808 27.40 -54.55 59.32
C GLN A 808 26.00 -55.15 59.13
N LYS A 809 25.20 -55.26 60.20
CA LYS A 809 23.81 -55.76 60.15
C LYS A 809 22.86 -54.77 59.46
N MET A 810 23.26 -53.52 59.29
CA MET A 810 22.46 -52.45 58.66
C MET A 810 22.61 -52.36 57.13
N CYS A 811 23.40 -53.25 56.52
CA CYS A 811 23.54 -53.34 55.06
C CYS A 811 22.23 -53.82 54.41
N THR A 812 21.34 -52.87 54.13
CA THR A 812 20.01 -53.09 53.54
C THR A 812 19.93 -52.47 52.15
N LYS A 813 18.92 -52.88 51.38
CA LYS A 813 18.64 -52.35 50.04
C LYS A 813 17.49 -51.35 50.09
N ASP A 814 17.60 -50.29 49.30
CA ASP A 814 16.57 -49.30 49.03
C ASP A 814 15.40 -49.92 48.24
N LYS A 815 14.26 -49.24 48.17
CA LYS A 815 13.05 -49.57 47.37
C LYS A 815 13.36 -49.90 45.92
N TYR A 816 14.45 -49.35 45.37
CA TYR A 816 14.90 -49.56 44.00
C TYR A 816 15.99 -50.65 43.85
N GLY A 817 16.28 -51.41 44.93
CA GLY A 817 17.25 -52.51 44.92
C GLY A 817 18.72 -52.09 45.01
N ARG A 818 19.00 -50.80 45.24
CA ARG A 818 20.35 -50.26 45.46
C ARG A 818 20.79 -50.49 46.90
N ASP A 819 22.07 -50.76 47.11
CA ASP A 819 22.62 -50.87 48.46
C ASP A 819 22.60 -49.48 49.12
N ILE A 820 22.05 -49.37 50.34
CA ILE A 820 22.00 -48.08 51.08
C ILE A 820 23.40 -47.69 51.53
N VAL A 821 24.25 -48.67 51.80
CA VAL A 821 25.66 -48.52 52.13
C VAL A 821 26.49 -48.89 50.91
N ASP A 822 27.52 -48.10 50.58
CA ASP A 822 28.41 -48.42 49.46
C ASP A 822 29.18 -49.73 49.73
N PRO A 823 29.03 -50.77 48.89
CA PRO A 823 29.75 -52.03 49.07
C PRO A 823 31.28 -51.90 48.88
N LYS A 824 31.75 -50.81 48.25
CA LYS A 824 33.18 -50.56 48.00
C LYS A 824 33.93 -50.12 49.26
N TYR A 825 33.26 -49.47 50.20
CA TYR A 825 33.88 -48.89 51.40
C TYR A 825 33.29 -49.54 52.66
N GLY A 826 34.14 -50.05 53.53
CA GLY A 826 33.71 -50.67 54.80
C GLY A 826 33.29 -49.65 55.86
N VAL A 827 32.84 -50.16 57.01
CA VAL A 827 32.57 -49.35 58.21
C VAL A 827 33.91 -48.97 58.84
N TYR A 828 34.17 -47.67 58.99
CA TYR A 828 35.36 -47.18 59.70
C TYR A 828 34.97 -46.61 61.06
N VAL A 829 35.43 -47.25 62.14
CA VAL A 829 35.21 -46.77 63.51
C VAL A 829 36.52 -46.23 64.06
N VAL A 830 36.56 -44.92 64.25
CA VAL A 830 37.76 -44.16 64.62
C VAL A 830 37.48 -43.34 65.87
N VAL A 831 38.49 -43.18 66.72
CA VAL A 831 38.40 -42.19 67.80
C VAL A 831 38.41 -40.80 67.16
N GLY A 832 37.41 -40.00 67.49
CA GLY A 832 37.24 -38.63 67.03
C GLY A 832 37.98 -37.66 67.94
N ASN A 833 37.26 -37.13 68.93
CA ASN A 833 37.80 -36.22 69.93
C ASN A 833 37.78 -36.88 71.32
N MET A 834 38.64 -36.40 72.21
CA MET A 834 38.60 -36.71 73.64
C MET A 834 38.01 -35.50 74.34
N SER A 835 36.72 -35.57 74.65
CA SER A 835 35.91 -34.48 75.20
C SER A 835 35.90 -34.51 76.73
N ASP A 836 35.44 -33.46 77.42
CA ASP A 836 35.60 -33.28 78.88
C ASP A 836 35.06 -34.45 79.74
N SER A 837 34.02 -35.15 79.29
CA SER A 837 33.42 -36.28 80.02
C SER A 837 33.30 -37.57 79.20
N ALA A 838 33.73 -37.57 77.93
CA ALA A 838 33.54 -38.69 77.02
C ALA A 838 34.69 -38.83 76.01
N VAL A 839 34.97 -40.06 75.59
CA VAL A 839 35.76 -40.33 74.38
C VAL A 839 34.79 -40.45 73.20
N ASP A 840 34.86 -39.52 72.26
CA ASP A 840 33.99 -39.50 71.08
C ASP A 840 34.47 -40.50 70.05
N ILE A 841 33.61 -41.44 69.68
CA ILE A 841 33.85 -42.43 68.66
C ILE A 841 33.05 -42.05 67.41
N ASN A 842 33.76 -41.85 66.31
CA ASN A 842 33.19 -41.52 65.01
C ASN A 842 33.05 -42.79 64.17
N VAL A 843 31.80 -43.17 63.91
CA VAL A 843 31.43 -44.19 62.92
C VAL A 843 31.27 -43.49 61.58
N LYS A 844 32.13 -43.84 60.61
CA LYS A 844 32.15 -43.24 59.26
C LYS A 844 31.75 -44.29 58.23
N GLN A 845 30.76 -43.96 57.40
CA GLN A 845 30.24 -44.87 56.38
C GLN A 845 29.71 -44.10 55.16
N TYR A 846 29.93 -44.64 53.97
CA TYR A 846 29.37 -44.08 52.74
C TYR A 846 27.93 -44.58 52.57
N VAL A 847 26.99 -43.65 52.50
CA VAL A 847 25.55 -43.91 52.49
C VAL A 847 24.93 -43.23 51.27
N LEU A 848 23.92 -43.85 50.68
CA LEU A 848 23.17 -43.28 49.59
C LEU A 848 22.56 -41.93 49.99
N VAL A 849 22.82 -40.89 49.21
CA VAL A 849 22.43 -39.50 49.53
C VAL A 849 20.94 -39.35 49.86
N ALA A 850 20.07 -40.05 49.12
CA ALA A 850 18.62 -39.96 49.30
C ALA A 850 18.11 -40.53 50.64
N GLU A 851 18.85 -41.49 51.22
CA GLU A 851 18.47 -42.20 52.45
C GLU A 851 19.30 -41.76 53.66
N GLN A 852 20.20 -40.79 53.50
CA GLN A 852 21.19 -40.43 54.50
C GLN A 852 20.59 -40.07 55.86
N ILE A 853 19.51 -39.28 55.88
CA ILE A 853 18.84 -38.86 57.12
C ILE A 853 18.21 -40.07 57.81
N GLY A 854 17.39 -40.84 57.08
CA GLY A 854 16.74 -42.04 57.62
C GLY A 854 17.73 -43.13 58.03
N TYR A 855 18.89 -43.22 57.37
CA TYR A 855 19.97 -44.11 57.77
C TYR A 855 20.65 -43.65 59.04
N ARG A 856 20.96 -42.35 59.14
CA ARG A 856 21.63 -41.75 60.31
C ARG A 856 20.79 -41.91 61.58
N ASP A 857 19.47 -41.75 61.48
CA ASP A 857 18.58 -41.91 62.64
C ASP A 857 18.50 -43.37 63.08
N ARG A 858 18.29 -44.32 62.15
CA ARG A 858 18.34 -45.77 62.43
C ARG A 858 19.69 -46.21 62.99
N ALA A 859 20.79 -45.66 62.49
CA ALA A 859 22.13 -45.99 62.94
C ALA A 859 22.38 -45.58 64.38
N LYS A 860 21.85 -44.43 64.82
CA LYS A 860 21.95 -44.03 66.24
C LYS A 860 21.22 -45.00 67.15
N GLU A 861 20.03 -45.46 66.76
CA GLU A 861 19.26 -46.45 67.52
C GLU A 861 20.02 -47.77 67.65
N VAL A 862 20.53 -48.31 66.53
CA VAL A 862 21.30 -49.55 66.52
C VAL A 862 22.59 -49.44 67.32
N ILE A 863 23.30 -48.31 67.22
CA ILE A 863 24.51 -48.07 68.01
C ILE A 863 24.17 -48.03 69.51
N TYR A 864 23.09 -47.35 69.89
CA TYR A 864 22.65 -47.26 71.28
C TYR A 864 22.32 -48.65 71.86
N GLU A 865 21.55 -49.46 71.13
CA GLU A 865 21.21 -50.83 71.55
C GLU A 865 22.45 -51.73 71.64
N ALA A 866 23.36 -51.66 70.68
CA ALA A 866 24.58 -52.47 70.64
C ALA A 866 25.52 -52.15 71.81
N LEU A 867 25.71 -50.87 72.14
CA LEU A 867 26.54 -50.45 73.26
C LEU A 867 25.96 -50.90 74.60
N ASN A 868 24.64 -50.79 74.79
CA ASN A 868 23.95 -51.26 75.99
C ASN A 868 24.02 -52.78 76.15
N ALA A 869 23.84 -53.54 75.06
CA ALA A 869 23.94 -55.00 75.07
C ALA A 869 25.35 -55.51 75.41
N ALA A 870 26.39 -54.76 75.03
CA ALA A 870 27.79 -55.06 75.34
C ALA A 870 28.23 -54.55 76.73
N GLY A 871 27.35 -53.91 77.50
CA GLY A 871 27.68 -53.34 78.81
C GLY A 871 28.61 -52.12 78.76
N ILE A 872 28.70 -51.45 77.61
CA ILE A 872 29.54 -50.27 77.42
C ILE A 872 28.76 -49.04 77.88
N THR A 873 29.27 -48.33 78.90
CA THR A 873 28.62 -47.15 79.44
C THR A 873 28.75 -45.96 78.48
N ILE A 874 27.61 -45.45 78.03
CA ILE A 874 27.52 -44.16 77.32
C ILE A 874 27.79 -43.05 78.34
N ALA A 875 28.69 -42.13 77.99
CA ALA A 875 29.14 -41.10 78.92
C ALA A 875 28.01 -40.13 79.28
N PHE A 876 27.72 -40.01 80.57
CA PHE A 876 27.04 -38.84 81.12
C PHE A 876 28.05 -37.72 81.38
N PRO A 877 27.63 -36.45 81.45
CA PRO A 877 28.48 -35.37 81.93
C PRO A 877 29.05 -35.72 83.33
N GLN A 878 30.37 -35.79 83.43
CA GLN A 878 31.09 -36.08 84.66
C GLN A 878 31.54 -34.77 85.30
N CYS A 879 31.43 -34.67 86.62
CA CYS A 879 31.87 -33.50 87.37
C CYS A 879 32.53 -33.97 88.67
N ASP A 880 33.82 -33.67 88.80
CA ASP A 880 34.55 -33.92 90.05
C ASP A 880 34.21 -32.80 91.04
N VAL A 881 33.54 -33.15 92.13
CA VAL A 881 33.15 -32.20 93.19
C VAL A 881 34.12 -32.33 94.35
N HIS A 882 35.00 -31.34 94.53
CA HIS A 882 35.84 -31.23 95.71
C HIS A 882 35.05 -30.58 96.86
N LEU A 883 34.56 -31.40 97.80
CA LEU A 883 33.88 -30.93 99.01
C LEU A 883 34.92 -30.36 99.98
N ILE A 884 34.98 -29.03 100.07
CA ILE A 884 35.83 -28.33 101.04
C ILE A 884 35.05 -28.21 102.36
N SER A 885 35.48 -28.90 103.43
CA SER A 885 34.90 -28.68 104.76
C SER A 885 35.46 -27.38 105.36
N ASN A 886 34.64 -26.33 105.41
CA ASN A 886 34.97 -25.16 106.20
C ASN A 886 34.68 -25.45 107.68
N GLU A 887 35.71 -25.78 108.46
CA GLU A 887 35.69 -25.63 109.91
C GLU A 887 36.13 -24.20 110.28
N GLU A 888 35.24 -23.21 110.22
CA GLU A 888 35.43 -21.94 110.93
C GLU A 888 34.11 -21.36 111.46
N LYS A 889 33.96 -21.52 112.79
CA LYS A 889 33.10 -20.86 113.81
C LYS A 889 31.58 -20.98 113.77
#